data_AF-A0A5K1JBE8-F1
#
_entry.id   AF-A0A5K1JBE8-F1
#
_cell.length_a   1.000
_cell.length_b   1.000
_cell.length_c   1.000
_cell.angle_alpha   90.00
_cell.angle_beta   90.00
_cell.angle_gamma   90.00
#
_symmetry.space_group_name_H-M   'P 1'
#
loop_
_entity.id
_entity.type
_entity.pdbx_description
1 polymer ?
#
loop_
_entity_poly.entity_id
_entity_poly.type
_entity_poly.pdbx_seq_one_letter_code
_entity_poly.pdbx_strand_id
1 'polypeptide(L)'
;MDPTELEYDPSSLQSIYSYAKQFEGSTLREKCGIDFVESFSKRKGSLGDAIEQSYFGIENNSDPDADFKKVHTELKSTGLKKRRDGGYSAKERLVIQMINYMSVVDETWETSSLQKKLHKLLLVAYLYDKNLNPADYLIMLVELWSVPPEDIPVFKKDWETVVSKIRAGRAHELSGSDTFYLEACTKAASSKKTREQPFSNVPAKPRAWAIKSSYMTSAFGNMLHTQAIKREARDRELGLGELVRLRFSPYVGLTEEELASHFGLIKSDRRKPKDLCARITKHVLGIDQDAKIAEFEKAGIKTKTMRLKKNGEPKESISFPVFKYTDLAVRSFEESDFNSYLHEKYLFVIYREDPSNPNVYRMAEVLFWQMPDADLVEARACYEEMQRRVHAGHAERSVTSKENRCCHVRPHGRNKSDTLPTPYGSQETKKCFWLNARYIGSEIDRVRRDASLAVEYDGSNKDRDDVQKRMIRVAELFAGVGGFRLGLDGYRNPAIPGFEMPAAGPYQTVWANQWEPPGTPKRQFAAECYRIRFGEGSVVNQDINQVLDEYEEGRIDIPDVDMVVGGFPCQDYSVAKPLSQASGIEGKKGVLWWDIYRFLRLKEPRLVLLENVDRLLKSPAKQRGRDFAVILSCFASLGYAVEWRVVNAADYGFPQKRRRTYIYAEKTDEAWNLENRLGDGVMSEALPVMDGYAPSRFEVPLDPYECSEHFGLGLKASPFLNAGAMQAGVIVSAKMEPRYGGSYATLSDVMVSDGDVPKSFWVEEGEKLDRWRYYKGAKNERRVNRTTGHEYNYTEGAVPFPDPINSPSRTILTSEGGGRPPGRLMSFKPRTAASAVWCRTSSTSCRGFRKAGRIPGCRRRTGRSAWETRSSSASSTG
;
A
#
# COMPACT_ATOMS: atom_id res chain seq x y z
N MET A 1 25.37 -5.58 51.28
CA MET A 1 25.90 -6.88 51.71
C MET A 1 27.33 -6.97 51.19
N ASP A 2 28.23 -7.55 51.98
CA ASP A 2 29.60 -7.87 51.56
C ASP A 2 29.52 -8.96 50.45
N PRO A 3 30.17 -8.82 49.28
CA PRO A 3 30.06 -9.78 48.15
C PRO A 3 30.57 -11.21 48.43
N THR A 4 30.97 -11.51 49.66
CA THR A 4 31.60 -12.75 50.12
C THR A 4 30.64 -13.73 50.82
N GLU A 5 29.37 -13.38 51.06
CA GLU A 5 28.37 -14.26 51.69
C GLU A 5 27.10 -14.44 50.84
N LEU A 6 27.24 -14.92 49.60
CA LEU A 6 26.07 -15.44 48.88
C LEU A 6 25.67 -16.78 49.50
N GLU A 7 24.38 -16.95 49.84
CA GLU A 7 23.82 -18.20 50.39
C GLU A 7 23.74 -19.34 49.35
N TYR A 8 24.23 -19.11 48.13
CA TYR A 8 24.30 -20.06 47.03
C TYR A 8 25.64 -19.94 46.29
N ASP A 9 26.06 -21.03 45.64
CA ASP A 9 27.23 -21.04 44.78
C ASP A 9 26.87 -20.45 43.40
N PRO A 10 27.40 -19.26 43.03
CA PRO A 10 27.08 -18.61 41.77
C PRO A 10 27.62 -19.34 40.54
N SER A 11 28.46 -20.38 40.71
CA SER A 11 28.95 -21.24 39.63
C SER A 11 28.15 -22.53 39.43
N SER A 12 27.21 -22.81 40.33
CA SER A 12 26.37 -24.01 40.27
C SER A 12 24.92 -23.65 40.00
N LEU A 13 24.44 -24.03 38.81
CA LEU A 13 23.04 -23.81 38.41
C LEU A 13 22.08 -24.47 39.40
N GLN A 14 22.43 -25.66 39.88
CA GLN A 14 21.62 -26.39 40.85
C GLN A 14 21.59 -25.68 42.20
N SER A 15 22.71 -25.10 42.65
CA SER A 15 22.75 -24.32 43.89
C SER A 15 21.87 -23.07 43.79
N ILE A 16 22.01 -22.30 42.71
CA ILE A 16 21.17 -21.12 42.42
C ILE A 16 19.69 -21.51 42.39
N TYR A 17 19.34 -22.59 41.69
CA TYR A 17 17.95 -23.02 41.57
C TYR A 17 17.37 -23.51 42.91
N SER A 18 18.11 -24.32 43.66
CA SER A 18 17.70 -24.79 44.98
C SER A 18 17.53 -23.62 45.97
N TYR A 19 18.35 -22.58 45.87
CA TYR A 19 18.20 -21.35 46.65
C TYR A 19 16.96 -20.55 46.23
N ALA A 20 16.78 -20.36 44.92
CA ALA A 20 15.63 -19.67 44.36
C ALA A 20 14.30 -20.36 44.72
N LYS A 21 14.28 -21.69 44.73
CA LYS A 21 13.10 -22.49 45.11
C LYS A 21 12.62 -22.25 46.53
N GLN A 22 13.51 -21.86 47.45
CA GLN A 22 13.10 -21.51 48.82
C GLN A 22 12.26 -20.23 48.89
N PHE A 23 12.18 -19.47 47.79
CA PHE A 23 11.37 -18.28 47.68
C PHE A 23 9.88 -18.61 47.41
N GLU A 24 9.57 -19.78 46.83
CA GLU A 24 8.20 -20.22 46.62
C GLU A 24 7.41 -20.28 47.94
N GLY A 25 6.18 -19.78 47.92
CA GLY A 25 5.30 -19.74 49.08
C GLY A 25 5.59 -18.62 50.08
N SER A 26 6.53 -17.72 49.78
CA SER A 26 6.86 -16.56 50.63
C SER A 26 6.73 -15.23 49.90
N THR A 27 6.84 -14.14 50.64
CA THR A 27 6.87 -12.76 50.14
C THR A 27 8.29 -12.17 50.25
N LEU A 28 8.55 -11.10 49.50
CA LEU A 28 9.84 -10.41 49.57
C LEU A 28 10.04 -9.76 50.95
N ARG A 29 8.98 -9.28 51.59
CA ARG A 29 9.03 -8.76 52.97
C ARG A 29 9.47 -9.83 53.96
N GLU A 30 8.90 -11.02 53.90
CA GLU A 30 9.22 -12.11 54.83
C GLU A 30 10.66 -12.61 54.66
N LYS A 31 11.14 -12.72 53.41
CA LYS A 31 12.48 -13.27 53.12
C LYS A 31 13.61 -12.27 53.23
N CYS A 32 13.38 -11.02 52.82
CA CYS A 32 14.43 -10.01 52.71
C CYS A 32 14.30 -8.87 53.73
N GLY A 33 13.23 -8.85 54.54
CA GLY A 33 12.97 -7.76 55.48
C GLY A 33 12.68 -6.41 54.83
N ILE A 34 12.23 -6.40 53.56
CA ILE A 34 11.97 -5.15 52.83
C ILE A 34 10.60 -4.59 53.20
N ASP A 35 10.60 -3.37 53.74
CA ASP A 35 9.36 -2.74 54.18
C ASP A 35 8.47 -2.21 53.05
N PHE A 36 9.07 -1.86 51.92
CA PHE A 36 8.36 -1.19 50.85
C PHE A 36 9.04 -1.39 49.51
N VAL A 37 8.26 -1.80 48.51
CA VAL A 37 8.64 -1.73 47.10
C VAL A 37 7.74 -0.72 46.40
N GLU A 38 8.33 0.11 45.55
CA GLU A 38 7.60 1.12 44.81
C GLU A 38 6.57 0.49 43.85
N SER A 39 5.36 1.05 43.73
CA SER A 39 4.29 0.48 42.92
C SER A 39 4.59 0.50 41.42
N PHE A 40 4.06 -0.48 40.67
CA PHE A 40 4.24 -0.56 39.21
C PHE A 40 3.73 0.66 38.43
N SER A 41 2.77 1.40 39.00
CA SER A 41 2.27 2.66 38.42
C SER A 41 3.32 3.78 38.40
N LYS A 42 4.27 3.74 39.32
CA LYS A 42 5.41 4.67 39.40
C LYS A 42 6.64 4.10 38.69
N ARG A 43 6.97 2.82 38.93
CA ARG A 43 8.14 2.15 38.34
C ARG A 43 7.81 0.71 37.92
N LYS A 44 7.64 0.48 36.61
CA LYS A 44 7.17 -0.81 36.06
C LYS A 44 8.06 -2.04 36.32
N GLY A 45 9.31 -1.88 36.77
CA GLY A 45 10.26 -2.97 37.04
C GLY A 45 10.71 -3.08 38.51
N SER A 46 10.13 -2.30 39.41
CA SER A 46 10.59 -2.17 40.80
C SER A 46 10.68 -3.49 41.57
N LEU A 47 9.79 -4.44 41.29
CA LEU A 47 9.80 -5.74 41.97
C LEU A 47 10.92 -6.66 41.46
N GLY A 48 11.18 -6.68 40.15
CA GLY A 48 12.28 -7.46 39.58
C GLY A 48 13.62 -6.96 40.12
N ASP A 49 13.83 -5.65 40.03
CA ASP A 49 14.96 -4.93 40.65
C ASP A 49 15.13 -5.30 42.13
N ALA A 50 14.04 -5.37 42.90
CA ALA A 50 14.10 -5.68 44.32
C ALA A 50 14.43 -7.15 44.60
N ILE A 51 13.94 -8.09 43.77
CA ILE A 51 14.27 -9.52 43.85
C ILE A 51 15.75 -9.72 43.53
N GLU A 52 16.25 -9.10 42.46
CA GLU A 52 17.66 -9.17 42.04
C GLU A 52 18.59 -8.71 43.17
N GLN A 53 18.37 -7.51 43.71
CA GLN A 53 19.27 -6.93 44.72
C GLN A 53 19.13 -7.60 46.08
N SER A 54 17.90 -7.83 46.53
CA SER A 54 17.65 -8.10 47.94
C SER A 54 17.60 -9.58 48.25
N TYR A 55 17.22 -10.40 47.27
CA TYR A 55 17.19 -11.86 47.43
C TYR A 55 18.43 -12.52 46.81
N PHE A 56 18.85 -12.09 45.62
CA PHE A 56 20.01 -12.69 44.95
C PHE A 56 21.32 -11.90 45.10
N GLY A 57 21.31 -10.69 45.67
CA GLY A 57 22.53 -9.89 45.81
C GLY A 57 23.12 -9.43 44.47
N ILE A 58 22.29 -9.34 43.41
CA ILE A 58 22.70 -8.92 42.06
C ILE A 58 22.53 -7.41 41.95
N GLU A 59 23.60 -6.69 41.59
CA GLU A 59 23.52 -5.25 41.38
C GLU A 59 22.75 -4.89 40.10
N ASN A 60 21.87 -3.89 40.17
CA ASN A 60 21.15 -3.42 38.99
C ASN A 60 22.11 -2.70 38.05
N ASN A 61 22.36 -3.30 36.89
CA ASN A 61 23.24 -2.76 35.87
C ASN A 61 22.55 -2.84 34.49
N SER A 62 23.23 -2.37 33.45
CA SER A 62 22.76 -2.46 32.06
C SER A 62 23.60 -3.45 31.25
N ASP A 63 24.17 -4.46 31.92
CA ASP A 63 24.99 -5.48 31.30
C ASP A 63 24.15 -6.32 30.32
N PRO A 64 24.60 -6.49 29.07
CA PRO A 64 23.91 -7.35 28.12
C PRO A 64 24.00 -8.85 28.47
N ASP A 65 24.95 -9.28 29.31
CA ASP A 65 25.11 -10.67 29.71
C ASP A 65 23.95 -11.17 30.60
N ALA A 66 23.97 -12.47 30.90
CA ALA A 66 23.00 -13.09 31.79
C ALA A 66 23.25 -12.67 33.25
N ASP A 67 22.18 -12.52 34.05
CA ASP A 67 22.27 -12.13 35.46
C ASP A 67 23.20 -13.05 36.26
N PHE A 68 23.11 -14.37 36.04
CA PHE A 68 24.05 -15.35 36.56
C PHE A 68 25.12 -15.72 35.52
N LYS A 69 26.11 -14.84 35.34
CA LYS A 69 27.15 -14.92 34.30
C LYS A 69 27.85 -16.28 34.19
N LYS A 70 28.25 -16.89 35.32
CA LYS A 70 29.05 -18.14 35.34
C LYS A 70 28.28 -19.37 34.83
N VAL A 71 26.95 -19.35 34.91
CA VAL A 71 26.08 -20.47 34.50
C VAL A 71 25.22 -20.13 33.27
N HIS A 72 25.36 -18.90 32.77
CA HIS A 72 24.62 -18.33 31.65
C HIS A 72 23.10 -18.46 31.83
N THR A 73 22.59 -18.01 32.99
CA THR A 73 21.16 -18.04 33.33
C THR A 73 20.64 -16.62 33.56
N GLU A 74 19.54 -16.26 32.91
CA GLU A 74 18.86 -14.98 33.07
C GLU A 74 17.72 -15.11 34.11
N LEU A 75 17.59 -14.16 35.03
CA LEU A 75 16.51 -14.07 36.00
C LEU A 75 15.37 -13.22 35.43
N LYS A 76 14.13 -13.71 35.49
CA LYS A 76 12.95 -12.90 35.15
C LYS A 76 11.82 -13.12 36.13
N SER A 77 11.28 -12.02 36.66
CA SER A 77 10.05 -12.03 37.44
C SER A 77 8.82 -11.79 36.55
N THR A 78 7.69 -12.44 36.85
CA THR A 78 6.43 -12.26 36.10
C THR A 78 5.19 -12.33 36.97
N GLY A 79 4.21 -11.45 36.72
CA GLY A 79 2.98 -11.40 37.51
C GLY A 79 1.93 -12.38 37.01
N LEU A 80 1.19 -13.00 37.93
CA LEU A 80 0.02 -13.84 37.69
C LEU A 80 -1.25 -13.14 38.20
N LYS A 81 -2.34 -13.27 37.46
CA LYS A 81 -3.70 -12.88 37.86
C LYS A 81 -4.56 -14.12 38.07
N LYS A 82 -5.27 -14.15 39.19
CA LYS A 82 -6.29 -15.17 39.46
C LYS A 82 -7.52 -14.91 38.60
N ARG A 83 -7.98 -15.94 37.89
CA ARG A 83 -9.18 -15.94 37.06
C ARG A 83 -10.41 -16.31 37.89
N ARG A 84 -11.60 -15.99 37.37
CA ARG A 84 -12.89 -16.29 38.05
C ARG A 84 -13.16 -17.78 38.19
N ASP A 85 -12.60 -18.59 37.29
CA ASP A 85 -12.67 -20.06 37.30
C ASP A 85 -11.70 -20.70 38.31
N GLY A 86 -10.94 -19.89 39.07
CA GLY A 86 -9.94 -20.35 40.03
C GLY A 86 -8.55 -20.57 39.42
N GLY A 87 -8.39 -20.55 38.09
CA GLY A 87 -7.10 -20.69 37.41
C GLY A 87 -6.25 -19.43 37.45
N TYR A 88 -5.05 -19.50 36.86
CA TYR A 88 -4.12 -18.36 36.76
C TYR A 88 -3.88 -17.96 35.31
N SER A 89 -3.51 -16.72 35.08
CA SER A 89 -3.11 -16.17 33.78
C SER A 89 -1.97 -15.18 33.96
N ALA A 90 -1.07 -15.08 32.99
CA ALA A 90 -0.02 -14.08 33.02
C ALA A 90 -0.64 -12.68 32.98
N LYS A 91 -0.19 -11.82 33.88
CA LYS A 91 -0.67 -10.43 34.01
C LYS A 91 -0.28 -9.58 32.81
N GLU A 92 0.92 -9.80 32.30
CA GLU A 92 1.57 -9.01 31.27
C GLU A 92 2.55 -9.86 30.45
N ARG A 93 3.07 -9.28 29.37
CA ARG A 93 4.12 -9.89 28.54
C ARG A 93 5.42 -10.00 29.35
N LEU A 94 6.24 -11.02 29.07
CA LEU A 94 7.55 -11.19 29.69
C LEU A 94 8.61 -10.48 28.85
N VAL A 95 9.10 -9.32 29.29
CA VAL A 95 10.15 -8.57 28.59
C VAL A 95 11.51 -9.23 28.84
N ILE A 96 12.27 -9.50 27.78
CA ILE A 96 13.57 -10.19 27.85
C ILE A 96 14.71 -9.18 27.78
N GLN A 97 14.87 -8.50 26.63
CA GLN A 97 15.94 -7.53 26.42
C GLN A 97 15.53 -6.44 25.42
N MET A 98 16.22 -5.30 25.44
CA MET A 98 16.05 -4.25 24.43
C MET A 98 16.52 -4.72 23.05
N ILE A 99 15.86 -4.26 21.99
CA ILE A 99 16.31 -4.49 20.61
C ILE A 99 17.29 -3.38 20.26
N ASN A 100 18.56 -3.74 20.01
CA ASN A 100 19.52 -2.83 19.40
C ASN A 100 19.41 -2.95 17.88
N TYR A 101 18.73 -1.98 17.25
CA TYR A 101 18.50 -2.01 15.81
C TYR A 101 19.79 -2.08 15.00
N MET A 102 20.87 -1.46 15.47
CA MET A 102 22.13 -1.36 14.72
C MET A 102 22.89 -2.68 14.69
N SER A 103 22.81 -3.51 15.73
CA SER A 103 23.58 -4.75 15.83
C SER A 103 22.75 -6.00 15.54
N VAL A 104 21.43 -5.98 15.80
CA VAL A 104 20.58 -7.18 15.65
C VAL A 104 20.50 -7.65 14.19
N VAL A 105 20.76 -6.77 13.23
CA VAL A 105 20.77 -7.07 11.80
C VAL A 105 21.93 -7.96 11.37
N ASP A 106 22.99 -8.04 12.18
CA ASP A 106 24.17 -8.88 11.92
C ASP A 106 24.09 -10.25 12.62
N GLU A 107 23.05 -10.47 13.43
CA GLU A 107 22.84 -11.73 14.14
C GLU A 107 22.13 -12.77 13.24
N THR A 108 22.25 -14.06 13.61
CA THR A 108 21.32 -15.13 13.19
C THR A 108 20.56 -15.63 14.40
N TRP A 109 19.44 -16.34 14.23
CA TRP A 109 18.70 -16.89 15.37
C TRP A 109 19.60 -17.73 16.29
N GLU A 110 20.40 -18.63 15.73
CA GLU A 110 21.27 -19.57 16.44
C GLU A 110 22.40 -18.87 17.21
N THR A 111 22.82 -17.69 16.77
CA THR A 111 23.91 -16.92 17.39
C THR A 111 23.43 -15.69 18.16
N SER A 112 22.13 -15.40 18.09
CA SER A 112 21.55 -14.15 18.60
C SER A 112 21.69 -14.02 20.11
N SER A 113 21.85 -12.77 20.55
CA SER A 113 21.85 -12.43 21.97
C SER A 113 20.53 -12.85 22.66
N LEU A 114 19.43 -12.73 21.93
CA LEU A 114 18.11 -13.13 22.42
C LEU A 114 18.02 -14.63 22.67
N GLN A 115 18.43 -15.46 21.69
CA GLN A 115 18.33 -16.91 21.81
C GLN A 115 19.18 -17.42 22.99
N LYS A 116 20.35 -16.83 23.21
CA LYS A 116 21.20 -17.15 24.38
C LYS A 116 20.47 -16.91 25.71
N LYS A 117 19.76 -15.78 25.85
CA LYS A 117 18.94 -15.51 27.04
C LYS A 117 17.74 -16.46 27.13
N LEU A 118 17.05 -16.73 26.03
CA LEU A 118 15.90 -17.65 26.00
C LEU A 118 16.26 -19.12 26.24
N HIS A 119 17.53 -19.49 26.07
CA HIS A 119 18.00 -20.85 26.29
C HIS A 119 17.88 -21.29 27.75
N LYS A 120 17.99 -20.35 28.70
CA LYS A 120 17.98 -20.67 30.13
C LYS A 120 17.50 -19.48 30.98
N LEU A 121 16.22 -19.51 31.35
CA LEU A 121 15.59 -18.54 32.25
C LEU A 121 15.33 -19.16 33.62
N LEU A 122 15.62 -18.41 34.69
CA LEU A 122 15.06 -18.64 36.01
C LEU A 122 13.83 -17.74 36.17
N LEU A 123 12.64 -18.31 36.10
CA LEU A 123 11.37 -17.58 36.19
C LEU A 123 10.90 -17.53 37.64
N VAL A 124 10.54 -16.34 38.12
CA VAL A 124 9.91 -16.10 39.43
C VAL A 124 8.51 -15.52 39.21
N ALA A 125 7.47 -16.33 39.37
CA ALA A 125 6.09 -15.92 39.17
C ALA A 125 5.43 -15.55 40.51
N TYR A 126 4.81 -14.36 40.57
CA TYR A 126 4.17 -13.83 41.79
C TYR A 126 2.68 -13.54 41.57
N LEU A 127 1.87 -13.69 42.62
CA LEU A 127 0.45 -13.37 42.57
C LEU A 127 0.22 -11.87 42.69
N TYR A 128 -0.27 -11.25 41.61
CA TYR A 128 -0.55 -9.83 41.59
C TYR A 128 -1.88 -9.51 42.28
N ASP A 129 -1.83 -8.61 43.26
CA ASP A 129 -2.98 -7.92 43.83
C ASP A 129 -2.78 -6.40 43.72
N LYS A 130 -3.79 -5.69 43.23
CA LYS A 130 -3.75 -4.24 43.10
C LYS A 130 -3.83 -3.51 44.45
N ASN A 131 -4.27 -4.20 45.51
CA ASN A 131 -4.48 -3.63 46.84
C ASN A 131 -3.29 -3.86 47.78
N LEU A 132 -2.30 -4.65 47.38
CA LEU A 132 -1.11 -4.96 48.18
C LEU A 132 0.11 -4.18 47.68
N ASN A 133 1.07 -3.93 48.59
CA ASN A 133 2.40 -3.46 48.20
C ASN A 133 3.14 -4.59 47.45
N PRO A 134 3.98 -4.31 46.45
CA PRO A 134 4.72 -5.35 45.75
C PRO A 134 5.65 -6.20 46.63
N ALA A 135 6.11 -5.69 47.78
CA ALA A 135 6.85 -6.46 48.78
C ALA A 135 6.04 -7.64 49.35
N ASP A 136 4.71 -7.53 49.31
CA ASP A 136 3.73 -8.47 49.89
C ASP A 136 3.10 -9.40 48.84
N TYR A 137 3.62 -9.43 47.61
CA TYR A 137 3.17 -10.41 46.63
C TYR A 137 3.72 -11.79 46.95
N LEU A 138 2.82 -12.76 47.02
CA LEU A 138 3.16 -14.15 47.21
C LEU A 138 3.86 -14.71 45.97
N ILE A 139 5.07 -15.23 46.13
CA ILE A 139 5.77 -15.97 45.08
C ILE A 139 5.10 -17.34 44.93
N MET A 140 4.50 -17.56 43.76
CA MET A 140 3.71 -18.75 43.47
C MET A 140 4.53 -19.87 42.85
N LEU A 141 5.54 -19.51 42.04
CA LEU A 141 6.33 -20.45 41.26
C LEU A 141 7.74 -19.88 41.02
N VAL A 142 8.75 -20.72 41.15
CA VAL A 142 10.13 -20.46 40.75
C VAL A 142 10.60 -21.64 39.92
N GLU A 143 10.87 -21.47 38.63
CA GLU A 143 11.21 -22.59 37.74
C GLU A 143 12.34 -22.26 36.79
N LEU A 144 13.15 -23.27 36.47
CA LEU A 144 14.06 -23.21 35.33
C LEU A 144 13.27 -23.49 34.07
N TRP A 145 13.26 -22.53 33.17
CA TRP A 145 12.47 -22.58 31.95
C TRP A 145 13.32 -22.26 30.72
N SER A 146 13.04 -22.96 29.64
CA SER A 146 13.58 -22.69 28.31
C SER A 146 12.47 -22.85 27.28
N VAL A 147 12.67 -22.27 26.08
CA VAL A 147 11.71 -22.42 24.99
C VAL A 147 11.58 -23.91 24.65
N PRO A 148 10.39 -24.52 24.74
CA PRO A 148 10.18 -25.91 24.36
C PRO A 148 10.60 -26.16 22.90
N PRO A 149 11.27 -27.28 22.58
CA PRO A 149 11.75 -27.56 21.23
C PRO A 149 10.68 -27.43 20.14
N GLU A 150 9.45 -27.81 20.43
CA GLU A 150 8.30 -27.71 19.52
C GLU A 150 7.87 -26.28 19.20
N ASP A 151 8.21 -25.31 20.05
CA ASP A 151 7.88 -23.89 19.86
C ASP A 151 9.02 -23.11 19.19
N ILE A 152 10.25 -23.65 19.17
CA ILE A 152 11.42 -23.01 18.55
C ILE A 152 11.16 -22.53 17.12
N PRO A 153 10.51 -23.30 16.22
CA PRO A 153 10.25 -22.83 14.85
C PRO A 153 9.42 -21.55 14.80
N VAL A 154 8.48 -21.37 15.74
CA VAL A 154 7.65 -20.16 15.80
C VAL A 154 8.45 -18.99 16.37
N PHE A 155 9.23 -19.20 17.44
CA PHE A 155 10.11 -18.16 17.99
C PHE A 155 11.16 -17.69 16.97
N LYS A 156 11.78 -18.63 16.26
CA LYS A 156 12.73 -18.35 15.18
C LYS A 156 12.08 -17.51 14.09
N LYS A 157 10.92 -17.92 13.59
CA LYS A 157 10.21 -17.17 12.54
C LYS A 157 9.78 -15.78 13.00
N ASP A 158 9.36 -15.64 14.25
CA ASP A 158 9.00 -14.35 14.84
C ASP A 158 10.21 -13.41 14.93
N TRP A 159 11.36 -13.93 15.36
CA TRP A 159 12.61 -13.19 15.39
C TRP A 159 13.03 -12.76 13.99
N GLU A 160 13.04 -13.68 13.03
CA GLU A 160 13.36 -13.41 11.62
C GLU A 160 12.42 -12.36 11.03
N THR A 161 11.12 -12.43 11.34
CA THR A 161 10.12 -11.46 10.85
C THR A 161 10.47 -10.04 11.31
N VAL A 162 10.80 -9.87 12.59
CA VAL A 162 11.19 -8.56 13.14
C VAL A 162 12.53 -8.11 12.57
N VAL A 163 13.54 -8.97 12.53
CA VAL A 163 14.89 -8.62 12.05
C VAL A 163 14.89 -8.31 10.55
N SER A 164 14.17 -9.06 9.73
CA SER A 164 14.00 -8.77 8.31
C SER A 164 13.33 -7.42 8.08
N LYS A 165 12.35 -7.04 8.91
CA LYS A 165 11.72 -5.70 8.84
C LYS A 165 12.72 -4.58 9.19
N ILE A 166 13.61 -4.82 10.16
CA ILE A 166 14.69 -3.88 10.51
C ILE A 166 15.71 -3.78 9.37
N ARG A 167 16.16 -4.92 8.82
CA ARG A 167 17.07 -4.98 7.67
C ARG A 167 16.51 -4.25 6.44
N ALA A 168 15.19 -4.28 6.26
CA ALA A 168 14.48 -3.53 5.23
C ALA A 168 14.34 -2.01 5.52
N GLY A 169 14.97 -1.47 6.58
CA GLY A 169 14.89 -0.04 6.95
C GLY A 169 13.55 0.37 7.59
N ARG A 170 12.73 -0.60 8.01
CA ARG A 170 11.35 -0.40 8.49
C ARG A 170 11.16 -0.70 9.97
N ALA A 171 12.19 -0.50 10.80
CA ALA A 171 12.08 -0.67 12.26
C ALA A 171 11.04 0.26 12.91
N HIS A 172 10.80 1.44 12.31
CA HIS A 172 9.77 2.37 12.76
C HIS A 172 8.34 1.83 12.58
N GLU A 173 8.14 0.87 11.68
CA GLU A 173 6.87 0.17 11.42
C GLU A 173 6.70 -1.13 12.21
N LEU A 174 7.69 -1.52 13.02
CA LEU A 174 7.57 -2.72 13.85
C LEU A 174 6.30 -2.62 14.71
N SER A 175 5.65 -3.74 14.92
CA SER A 175 4.45 -3.82 15.74
C SER A 175 4.43 -5.14 16.51
N GLY A 176 3.81 -5.15 17.68
CA GLY A 176 3.55 -6.41 18.40
C GLY A 176 2.63 -7.36 17.60
N SER A 177 1.91 -6.83 16.62
CA SER A 177 1.08 -7.60 15.69
C SER A 177 1.87 -8.40 14.65
N ASP A 178 3.15 -8.11 14.42
CA ASP A 178 3.92 -8.71 13.32
C ASP A 178 4.15 -10.22 13.52
N THR A 179 4.10 -10.69 14.77
CA THR A 179 4.59 -12.02 15.19
C THR A 179 3.58 -12.81 16.02
N PHE A 180 3.89 -14.05 16.44
CA PHE A 180 2.98 -14.95 17.15
C PHE A 180 3.28 -15.07 18.65
N TYR A 181 4.43 -15.59 19.05
CA TYR A 181 4.85 -15.86 20.44
C TYR A 181 5.80 -14.78 20.97
N LEU A 182 6.74 -14.33 20.14
CA LEU A 182 7.77 -13.33 20.48
C LEU A 182 7.45 -12.00 19.78
N GLU A 183 7.31 -10.90 20.52
CA GLU A 183 6.97 -9.59 19.98
C GLU A 183 8.06 -8.53 20.19
N ALA A 184 8.10 -7.53 19.29
CA ALA A 184 8.88 -6.31 19.43
C ALA A 184 8.04 -5.20 20.09
N CYS A 185 7.93 -5.22 21.42
CA CYS A 185 7.04 -4.31 22.16
C CYS A 185 7.67 -2.93 22.40
N THR A 186 6.89 -1.85 22.34
CA THR A 186 7.40 -0.48 22.59
C THR A 186 7.72 -0.24 24.07
N LYS A 187 8.89 0.37 24.38
CA LYS A 187 9.32 0.69 25.76
C LYS A 187 9.26 2.19 26.10
N ALA A 188 8.98 3.07 25.14
CA ALA A 188 8.87 4.50 25.39
C ALA A 188 7.50 4.88 26.00
N ALA A 189 7.52 5.62 27.11
CA ALA A 189 6.30 6.20 27.72
C ALA A 189 5.72 7.39 26.90
N SER A 190 6.49 7.92 25.96
CA SER A 190 6.10 9.04 25.09
C SER A 190 6.59 8.79 23.66
N SER A 191 5.78 9.20 22.68
CA SER A 191 6.10 9.13 21.25
C SER A 191 7.36 9.93 20.85
N LYS A 192 7.87 10.81 21.72
CA LYS A 192 9.04 11.66 21.45
C LYS A 192 10.39 10.94 21.56
N LYS A 193 10.47 9.81 22.28
CA LYS A 193 11.74 9.07 22.41
C LYS A 193 11.89 8.12 21.24
N THR A 194 12.88 8.38 20.39
CA THR A 194 13.21 7.55 19.24
C THR A 194 14.68 7.10 19.31
N ARG A 195 15.03 6.16 18.42
CA ARG A 195 16.35 5.59 18.21
C ARG A 195 16.65 5.60 16.72
N GLU A 196 17.92 5.67 16.39
CA GLU A 196 18.39 5.38 15.04
C GLU A 196 18.15 3.91 14.69
N GLN A 197 17.99 3.63 13.41
CA GLN A 197 17.89 2.28 12.85
C GLN A 197 18.82 2.18 11.65
N PRO A 198 19.31 0.99 11.31
CA PRO A 198 20.09 0.82 10.10
C PRO A 198 19.19 0.94 8.87
N PHE A 199 19.80 1.24 7.73
CA PHE A 199 19.15 1.23 6.41
C PHE A 199 17.97 2.21 6.22
N SER A 200 17.75 3.16 7.14
CA SER A 200 16.75 4.23 7.00
C SER A 200 17.06 5.42 7.91
N ASN A 201 16.82 6.62 7.41
CA ASN A 201 16.95 7.86 8.19
C ASN A 201 15.71 8.17 9.04
N VAL A 202 14.64 7.37 8.93
CA VAL A 202 13.43 7.54 9.75
C VAL A 202 13.70 6.98 11.14
N PRO A 203 13.61 7.77 12.23
CA PRO A 203 13.92 7.27 13.55
C PRO A 203 12.79 6.34 14.07
N ALA A 204 13.16 5.25 14.74
CA ALA A 204 12.23 4.24 15.23
C ALA A 204 11.97 4.38 16.74
N LYS A 205 10.78 4.00 17.22
CA LYS A 205 10.52 3.94 18.67
C LYS A 205 11.36 2.83 19.30
N PRO A 206 11.97 3.01 20.48
CA PRO A 206 12.72 1.94 21.13
C PRO A 206 11.80 0.76 21.48
N ARG A 207 12.21 -0.45 21.08
CA ARG A 207 11.48 -1.70 21.33
C ARG A 207 12.31 -2.69 22.13
N ALA A 208 11.61 -3.60 22.81
CA ALA A 208 12.19 -4.73 23.53
C ALA A 208 11.58 -6.03 23.02
N TRP A 209 12.40 -7.07 22.96
CA TRP A 209 11.94 -8.44 22.78
C TRP A 209 11.12 -8.86 24.00
N ALA A 210 9.91 -9.35 23.78
CA ALA A 210 9.04 -9.84 24.83
C ALA A 210 8.26 -11.08 24.40
N ILE A 211 8.06 -12.01 25.33
CA ILE A 211 7.17 -13.16 25.13
C ILE A 211 5.74 -12.74 25.46
N LYS A 212 4.79 -13.01 24.57
CA LYS A 212 3.40 -12.59 24.75
C LYS A 212 2.78 -13.20 26.01
N SER A 213 1.88 -12.44 26.64
CA SER A 213 1.17 -12.88 27.85
C SER A 213 0.30 -14.13 27.60
N SER A 214 -0.24 -14.31 26.39
CA SER A 214 -0.95 -15.52 25.99
C SER A 214 -0.06 -16.76 26.06
N TYR A 215 1.17 -16.63 25.58
CA TYR A 215 2.16 -17.70 25.61
C TYR A 215 2.55 -18.03 27.05
N MET A 216 2.87 -17.00 27.86
CA MET A 216 3.17 -17.18 29.28
C MET A 216 2.00 -17.81 30.05
N THR A 217 0.76 -17.42 29.74
CA THR A 217 -0.44 -18.03 30.33
C THR A 217 -0.54 -19.51 30.00
N SER A 218 -0.23 -19.89 28.75
CA SER A 218 -0.20 -21.30 28.35
C SER A 218 0.96 -22.06 28.99
N ALA A 219 2.14 -21.44 29.12
CA ALA A 219 3.31 -22.05 29.74
C ALA A 219 3.11 -22.33 31.24
N PHE A 220 2.40 -21.44 31.95
CA PHE A 220 2.05 -21.63 33.37
C PHE A 220 0.79 -22.47 33.59
N GLY A 221 0.02 -22.75 32.54
CA GLY A 221 -1.30 -23.38 32.65
C GLY A 221 -1.24 -24.90 32.54
N ASN A 222 -1.49 -25.61 33.64
CA ASN A 222 -1.66 -27.08 33.66
C ASN A 222 -3.12 -27.56 33.51
N MET A 223 -4.02 -26.81 32.86
CA MET A 223 -5.47 -27.07 32.96
C MET A 223 -6.30 -26.99 31.67
N LEU A 224 -5.71 -26.81 30.50
CA LEU A 224 -6.49 -26.80 29.26
C LEU A 224 -6.24 -28.09 28.48
N HIS A 225 -7.31 -28.80 28.11
CA HIS A 225 -7.26 -29.88 27.12
C HIS A 225 -6.94 -29.26 25.74
N THR A 226 -5.67 -28.95 25.53
CA THR A 226 -5.12 -28.45 24.28
C THR A 226 -4.52 -29.58 23.49
N GLN A 227 -4.69 -29.53 22.18
CA GLN A 227 -4.05 -30.43 21.24
C GLN A 227 -3.20 -29.58 20.29
N ALA A 228 -1.96 -30.00 20.08
CA ALA A 228 -1.05 -29.36 19.13
C ALA A 228 -1.38 -29.77 17.70
N ILE A 229 -1.12 -28.88 16.74
CA ILE A 229 -1.23 -29.19 15.32
C ILE A 229 -0.16 -30.23 15.00
N LYS A 230 -0.58 -31.39 14.48
CA LYS A 230 0.35 -32.47 14.16
C LYS A 230 1.35 -32.01 13.09
N ARG A 231 2.64 -32.10 13.40
CA ARG A 231 3.76 -31.81 12.48
C ARG A 231 4.35 -33.12 11.93
N GLU A 232 4.47 -33.20 10.61
CA GLU A 232 5.23 -34.25 9.92
C GLU A 232 6.71 -33.85 9.81
N ALA A 233 7.60 -34.77 9.44
CA ALA A 233 9.04 -34.50 9.33
C ALA A 233 9.36 -33.30 8.43
N ARG A 234 8.66 -33.18 7.29
CA ARG A 234 8.78 -32.04 6.34
C ARG A 234 8.29 -30.70 6.88
N ASP A 235 7.48 -30.70 7.93
CA ASP A 235 6.82 -29.50 8.46
C ASP A 235 7.43 -29.04 9.81
N ARG A 236 8.47 -29.73 10.29
CA ARG A 236 9.04 -29.48 11.63
C ARG A 236 9.55 -28.06 11.78
N GLU A 237 10.23 -27.54 10.76
CA GLU A 237 10.86 -26.22 10.78
C GLU A 237 9.91 -25.07 10.38
N LEU A 238 8.67 -25.37 9.98
CA LEU A 238 7.74 -24.32 9.53
C LEU A 238 7.26 -23.43 10.70
N GLY A 239 7.18 -22.13 10.46
CA GLY A 239 6.50 -21.22 11.36
C GLY A 239 4.99 -21.53 11.45
N LEU A 240 4.32 -21.01 12.48
CA LEU A 240 2.89 -21.26 12.68
C LEU A 240 2.03 -20.81 11.49
N GLY A 241 2.36 -19.64 10.92
CA GLY A 241 1.64 -19.09 9.78
C GLY A 241 1.73 -19.96 8.53
N GLU A 242 2.92 -20.45 8.22
CA GLU A 242 3.19 -21.33 7.07
C GLU A 242 2.53 -22.69 7.26
N LEU A 243 2.65 -23.27 8.45
CA LEU A 243 2.00 -24.54 8.79
C LEU A 243 0.49 -24.48 8.61
N VAL A 244 -0.16 -23.43 9.12
CA VAL A 244 -1.62 -23.27 8.99
C VAL A 244 -2.01 -23.10 7.52
N ARG A 245 -1.30 -22.28 6.73
CA ARG A 245 -1.57 -22.16 5.29
C ARG A 245 -1.43 -23.50 4.57
N LEU A 246 -0.38 -24.26 4.86
CA LEU A 246 -0.14 -25.58 4.28
C LEU A 246 -1.27 -26.57 4.58
N ARG A 247 -1.82 -26.55 5.80
CA ARG A 247 -2.97 -27.42 6.16
C ARG A 247 -4.25 -27.03 5.41
N PHE A 248 -4.45 -25.74 5.16
CA PHE A 248 -5.64 -25.24 4.45
C PHE A 248 -5.55 -25.33 2.93
N SER A 249 -4.35 -25.40 2.34
CA SER A 249 -4.16 -25.35 0.89
C SER A 249 -4.89 -26.43 0.09
N PRO A 250 -5.03 -27.70 0.53
CA PRO A 250 -5.73 -28.74 -0.24
C PRO A 250 -7.24 -28.49 -0.40
N TYR A 251 -7.78 -27.60 0.42
CA TYR A 251 -9.21 -27.36 0.56
C TYR A 251 -9.66 -26.05 -0.13
N VAL A 252 -8.71 -25.31 -0.71
CA VAL A 252 -9.00 -24.09 -1.49
C VAL A 252 -9.92 -24.43 -2.67
N GLY A 253 -10.93 -23.60 -2.90
CA GLY A 253 -11.95 -23.78 -3.92
C GLY A 253 -13.22 -24.50 -3.43
N LEU A 254 -13.19 -25.16 -2.27
CA LEU A 254 -14.36 -25.85 -1.72
C LEU A 254 -15.30 -24.92 -0.97
N THR A 255 -16.60 -25.15 -1.09
CA THR A 255 -17.65 -24.49 -0.30
C THR A 255 -17.69 -25.01 1.12
N GLU A 256 -18.36 -24.27 2.02
CA GLU A 256 -18.56 -24.69 3.41
C GLU A 256 -19.32 -26.02 3.50
N GLU A 257 -20.29 -26.24 2.61
CA GLU A 257 -21.07 -27.47 2.53
C GLU A 257 -20.25 -28.67 2.04
N GLU A 258 -19.43 -28.47 1.01
CA GLU A 258 -18.51 -29.50 0.50
C GLU A 258 -17.50 -29.89 1.57
N LEU A 259 -16.90 -28.91 2.27
CA LEU A 259 -15.98 -29.17 3.38
C LEU A 259 -16.66 -29.90 4.54
N ALA A 260 -17.87 -29.46 4.91
CA ALA A 260 -18.63 -30.10 5.96
C ALA A 260 -18.98 -31.56 5.60
N SER A 261 -19.28 -31.84 4.34
CA SER A 261 -19.53 -33.19 3.84
C SER A 261 -18.25 -34.02 3.82
N HIS A 262 -17.15 -33.45 3.35
CA HIS A 262 -15.82 -34.05 3.34
C HIS A 262 -15.37 -34.50 4.74
N PHE A 263 -15.67 -33.72 5.77
CA PHE A 263 -15.35 -34.05 7.16
C PHE A 263 -16.48 -34.77 7.92
N GLY A 264 -17.58 -35.14 7.27
CA GLY A 264 -18.71 -35.81 7.91
C GLY A 264 -19.41 -34.98 9.00
N LEU A 265 -19.33 -33.65 8.93
CA LEU A 265 -19.85 -32.71 9.92
C LEU A 265 -21.35 -32.44 9.79
N ILE A 266 -21.93 -32.75 8.64
CA ILE A 266 -23.37 -32.66 8.36
C ILE A 266 -23.88 -34.07 8.04
N LYS A 267 -24.96 -34.47 8.70
CA LYS A 267 -25.78 -35.63 8.32
C LYS A 267 -27.00 -35.13 7.54
N SER A 268 -27.42 -35.85 6.51
CA SER A 268 -28.67 -35.58 5.78
C SER A 268 -29.81 -35.43 6.81
N ASP A 269 -30.60 -34.37 6.68
CA ASP A 269 -31.75 -33.99 7.55
C ASP A 269 -31.50 -33.18 8.83
N ARG A 270 -30.31 -32.60 9.07
CA ARG A 270 -30.10 -31.68 10.21
C ARG A 270 -29.73 -30.25 9.79
N ARG A 271 -30.29 -29.27 10.53
CA ARG A 271 -29.96 -27.83 10.39
C ARG A 271 -28.46 -27.60 10.60
N LYS A 272 -27.86 -26.77 9.74
CA LYS A 272 -26.42 -26.42 9.82
C LYS A 272 -26.05 -25.92 11.23
N PRO A 273 -25.02 -26.50 11.87
CA PRO A 273 -24.51 -26.01 13.16
C PRO A 273 -24.06 -24.55 13.05
N LYS A 274 -24.31 -23.74 14.09
CA LYS A 274 -23.93 -22.32 14.11
C LYS A 274 -22.41 -22.11 14.14
N ASP A 275 -21.66 -23.12 14.56
CA ASP A 275 -20.21 -23.16 14.71
C ASP A 275 -19.51 -24.00 13.63
N LEU A 276 -20.20 -24.30 12.52
CA LEU A 276 -19.72 -25.22 11.47
C LEU A 276 -18.31 -24.87 10.98
N CYS A 277 -18.02 -23.60 10.69
CA CYS A 277 -16.69 -23.19 10.21
C CYS A 277 -15.59 -23.38 11.26
N ALA A 278 -15.90 -23.23 12.54
CA ALA A 278 -14.95 -23.49 13.62
C ALA A 278 -14.64 -24.99 13.70
N ARG A 279 -15.66 -25.85 13.52
CA ARG A 279 -15.49 -27.30 13.42
C ARG A 279 -14.66 -27.69 12.20
N ILE A 280 -14.93 -27.10 11.02
CA ILE A 280 -14.12 -27.29 9.80
C ILE A 280 -12.66 -26.92 10.07
N THR A 281 -12.41 -25.74 10.66
CA THR A 281 -11.05 -25.28 10.98
C THR A 281 -10.30 -26.29 11.84
N LYS A 282 -10.96 -26.84 12.88
CA LYS A 282 -10.34 -27.88 13.72
C LYS A 282 -10.01 -29.15 12.94
N HIS A 283 -10.91 -29.63 12.08
CA HIS A 283 -10.65 -30.83 11.26
C HIS A 283 -9.50 -30.62 10.26
N VAL A 284 -9.46 -29.47 9.59
CA VAL A 284 -8.37 -29.09 8.68
C VAL A 284 -7.02 -29.12 9.40
N LEU A 285 -7.00 -28.70 10.67
CA LEU A 285 -5.80 -28.68 11.50
C LEU A 285 -5.54 -30.01 12.25
N GLY A 286 -6.40 -31.02 12.08
CA GLY A 286 -6.28 -32.32 12.76
C GLY A 286 -6.52 -32.26 14.27
N ILE A 287 -7.41 -31.37 14.71
CA ILE A 287 -7.73 -31.13 16.12
C ILE A 287 -9.13 -31.65 16.46
N ASP A 288 -9.26 -32.28 17.62
CA ASP A 288 -10.51 -32.81 18.15
C ASP A 288 -11.51 -31.68 18.45
N GLN A 289 -12.80 -31.98 18.29
CA GLN A 289 -13.85 -30.96 18.40
C GLN A 289 -13.92 -30.28 19.77
N ASP A 290 -13.60 -31.00 20.85
CA ASP A 290 -13.63 -30.49 22.21
C ASP A 290 -12.28 -29.92 22.67
N ALA A 291 -11.21 -30.18 21.90
CA ALA A 291 -9.87 -29.67 22.21
C ALA A 291 -9.71 -28.21 21.75
N LYS A 292 -8.90 -27.46 22.51
CA LYS A 292 -8.36 -26.17 22.06
C LYS A 292 -7.10 -26.39 21.25
N ILE A 293 -6.80 -25.49 20.32
CA ILE A 293 -5.59 -25.57 19.49
C ILE A 293 -4.45 -24.96 20.30
N ALA A 294 -3.44 -25.76 20.66
CA ALA A 294 -2.37 -25.34 21.58
C ALA A 294 -1.65 -24.08 21.10
N GLU A 295 -1.27 -24.04 19.82
CA GLU A 295 -0.57 -22.93 19.19
C GLU A 295 -1.41 -21.65 19.15
N PHE A 296 -2.73 -21.79 19.04
CA PHE A 296 -3.62 -20.62 19.03
C PHE A 296 -3.81 -20.05 20.43
N GLU A 297 -3.88 -20.89 21.46
CA GLU A 297 -3.90 -20.41 22.85
C GLU A 297 -2.57 -19.71 23.19
N LYS A 298 -1.43 -20.30 22.79
CA LYS A 298 -0.09 -19.70 22.95
C LYS A 298 0.04 -18.35 22.23
N ALA A 299 -0.41 -18.23 20.99
CA ALA A 299 -0.34 -16.99 20.21
C ALA A 299 -1.50 -16.00 20.47
N GLY A 300 -2.50 -16.36 21.28
CA GLY A 300 -3.69 -15.55 21.51
C GLY A 300 -4.58 -15.39 20.26
N ILE A 301 -4.62 -16.41 19.40
CA ILE A 301 -5.35 -16.38 18.12
C ILE A 301 -6.84 -16.68 18.33
N LYS A 302 -7.69 -15.89 17.67
CA LYS A 302 -9.13 -16.13 17.51
C LYS A 302 -9.46 -16.43 16.06
N THR A 303 -10.21 -17.50 15.80
CA THR A 303 -10.65 -17.82 14.44
C THR A 303 -11.91 -17.05 14.07
N LYS A 304 -11.95 -16.45 12.88
CA LYS A 304 -13.12 -15.79 12.32
C LYS A 304 -13.30 -16.17 10.86
N THR A 305 -14.51 -16.57 10.49
CA THR A 305 -14.85 -16.81 9.08
C THR A 305 -15.25 -15.51 8.41
N MET A 306 -14.67 -15.26 7.24
CA MET A 306 -14.86 -14.04 6.46
C MET A 306 -15.40 -14.41 5.09
N ARG A 307 -16.60 -13.92 4.75
CA ARG A 307 -17.17 -14.06 3.40
C ARG A 307 -16.97 -12.76 2.65
N LEU A 308 -16.13 -12.77 1.63
CA LEU A 308 -15.84 -11.60 0.81
C LEU A 308 -16.71 -11.63 -0.44
N LYS A 309 -17.34 -10.48 -0.72
CA LYS A 309 -18.07 -10.25 -1.97
C LYS A 309 -17.07 -10.13 -3.13
N LYS A 310 -17.59 -10.08 -4.37
CA LYS A 310 -16.76 -9.86 -5.57
C LYS A 310 -15.82 -8.65 -5.48
N ASN A 311 -16.26 -7.55 -4.84
CA ASN A 311 -15.46 -6.34 -4.65
C ASN A 311 -14.38 -6.45 -3.56
N GLY A 312 -14.15 -7.63 -2.98
CA GLY A 312 -13.17 -7.86 -1.91
C GLY A 312 -13.64 -7.46 -0.51
N GLU A 313 -14.77 -6.77 -0.37
CA GLU A 313 -15.28 -6.38 0.94
C GLU A 313 -15.96 -7.55 1.67
N PRO A 314 -15.75 -7.68 2.99
CA PRO A 314 -16.56 -8.55 3.84
C PRO A 314 -18.05 -8.27 3.73
N LYS A 315 -18.85 -9.35 3.72
CA LYS A 315 -20.31 -9.27 3.78
C LYS A 315 -20.80 -8.61 5.07
N GLU A 316 -20.09 -8.80 6.17
CA GLU A 316 -20.46 -8.34 7.50
C GLU A 316 -19.29 -7.64 8.19
N SER A 317 -19.62 -6.61 8.99
CA SER A 317 -18.69 -6.01 9.95
C SER A 317 -18.43 -6.96 11.11
N ILE A 318 -17.29 -6.82 11.80
CA ILE A 318 -16.92 -7.71 12.93
C ILE A 318 -17.40 -7.06 14.23
N SER A 319 -18.35 -7.68 14.94
CA SER A 319 -18.77 -7.24 16.28
C SER A 319 -17.84 -7.69 17.37
N PHE A 320 -17.72 -6.84 18.38
CA PHE A 320 -17.24 -7.19 19.71
C PHE A 320 -18.39 -7.44 20.69
N PRO A 321 -18.12 -8.00 21.88
CA PRO A 321 -19.10 -8.12 22.96
C PRO A 321 -19.80 -6.79 23.32
N VAL A 322 -21.03 -6.90 23.82
CA VAL A 322 -21.83 -5.77 24.32
C VAL A 322 -21.11 -5.09 25.49
N PHE A 323 -20.94 -3.77 25.41
CA PHE A 323 -20.42 -2.99 26.53
C PHE A 323 -21.57 -2.52 27.44
N LYS A 324 -21.25 -2.29 28.72
CA LYS A 324 -22.18 -1.62 29.65
C LYS A 324 -21.96 -0.12 29.60
N TYR A 325 -23.04 0.66 29.51
CA TYR A 325 -22.94 2.13 29.47
C TYR A 325 -22.32 2.71 30.73
N THR A 326 -22.59 2.12 31.90
CA THR A 326 -21.97 2.48 33.19
C THR A 326 -20.46 2.30 33.18
N ASP A 327 -19.99 1.20 32.61
CA ASP A 327 -18.56 0.88 32.57
C ASP A 327 -17.86 1.75 31.51
N LEU A 328 -18.52 1.97 30.36
CA LEU A 328 -18.04 2.87 29.32
C LEU A 328 -17.89 4.31 29.81
N ALA A 329 -18.75 4.78 30.71
CA ALA A 329 -18.65 6.14 31.24
C ALA A 329 -17.39 6.35 32.11
N VAL A 330 -16.92 5.34 32.83
CA VAL A 330 -15.84 5.53 33.81
C VAL A 330 -14.48 4.97 33.38
N ARG A 331 -14.44 3.98 32.48
CA ARG A 331 -13.18 3.34 32.07
C ARG A 331 -12.47 4.17 31.00
N SER A 332 -11.16 4.30 31.14
CA SER A 332 -10.29 4.81 30.07
C SER A 332 -10.24 3.83 28.89
N PHE A 333 -9.82 4.31 27.71
CA PHE A 333 -9.64 3.45 26.54
C PHE A 333 -8.60 2.35 26.81
N GLU A 334 -7.47 2.68 27.43
CA GLU A 334 -6.38 1.76 27.77
C GLU A 334 -6.84 0.59 28.64
N GLU A 335 -7.73 0.88 29.59
CA GLU A 335 -8.29 -0.10 30.51
C GLU A 335 -9.54 -0.77 29.95
N SER A 336 -10.02 -0.39 28.76
CA SER A 336 -11.27 -0.90 28.21
C SER A 336 -11.12 -2.33 27.65
N ASP A 337 -12.22 -3.08 27.69
CA ASP A 337 -12.28 -4.39 27.03
C ASP A 337 -12.17 -4.25 25.51
N PHE A 338 -12.64 -3.12 24.96
CA PHE A 338 -12.54 -2.81 23.53
C PHE A 338 -11.09 -2.74 23.07
N ASN A 339 -10.23 -2.00 23.78
CA ASN A 339 -8.80 -1.97 23.51
C ASN A 339 -8.18 -3.38 23.59
N SER A 340 -8.61 -4.19 24.56
CA SER A 340 -8.15 -5.59 24.67
C SER A 340 -8.53 -6.41 23.43
N TYR A 341 -9.74 -6.23 22.88
CA TYR A 341 -10.18 -6.92 21.66
C TYR A 341 -9.40 -6.48 20.41
N LEU A 342 -9.03 -5.21 20.30
CA LEU A 342 -8.25 -4.70 19.16
C LEU A 342 -6.82 -5.28 19.12
N HIS A 343 -6.29 -5.65 20.28
CA HIS A 343 -5.00 -6.33 20.41
C HIS A 343 -5.07 -7.85 20.22
N GLU A 344 -6.26 -8.44 20.02
CA GLU A 344 -6.37 -9.86 19.69
C GLU A 344 -5.88 -10.14 18.27
N LYS A 345 -5.18 -11.28 18.10
CA LYS A 345 -4.79 -11.77 16.78
C LYS A 345 -5.90 -12.64 16.22
N TYR A 346 -6.31 -12.38 14.99
CA TYR A 346 -7.33 -13.15 14.28
C TYR A 346 -6.71 -14.06 13.23
N LEU A 347 -7.23 -15.28 13.11
CA LEU A 347 -7.14 -16.09 11.90
C LEU A 347 -8.43 -15.88 11.10
N PHE A 348 -8.33 -15.15 9.99
CA PHE A 348 -9.40 -15.04 9.01
C PHE A 348 -9.37 -16.25 8.09
N VAL A 349 -10.43 -17.07 8.15
CA VAL A 349 -10.71 -18.11 7.15
C VAL A 349 -11.59 -17.49 6.09
N ILE A 350 -10.99 -17.19 4.94
CA ILE A 350 -11.58 -16.36 3.91
C ILE A 350 -12.26 -17.24 2.87
N TYR A 351 -13.55 -16.98 2.64
CA TYR A 351 -14.32 -17.51 1.53
C TYR A 351 -14.68 -16.38 0.58
N ARG A 352 -14.40 -16.54 -0.71
CA ARG A 352 -14.73 -15.57 -1.76
C ARG A 352 -15.96 -16.01 -2.51
N GLU A 353 -16.80 -15.04 -2.85
CA GLU A 353 -17.95 -15.28 -3.72
C GLU A 353 -17.48 -15.79 -5.09
N ASP A 354 -18.11 -16.86 -5.56
CA ASP A 354 -17.84 -17.47 -6.85
C ASP A 354 -18.18 -16.46 -7.97
N PRO A 355 -17.24 -16.08 -8.85
CA PRO A 355 -17.50 -15.16 -9.94
C PRO A 355 -18.65 -15.62 -10.84
N SER A 356 -18.78 -16.93 -11.03
CA SER A 356 -19.75 -17.57 -11.92
C SER A 356 -21.08 -17.86 -11.24
N ASN A 357 -21.13 -17.91 -9.91
CA ASN A 357 -22.36 -18.24 -9.15
C ASN A 357 -22.56 -17.33 -7.92
N PRO A 358 -23.34 -16.24 -8.06
CA PRO A 358 -23.63 -15.32 -6.96
C PRO A 358 -24.21 -16.03 -5.74
N ASN A 359 -23.79 -15.62 -4.54
CA ASN A 359 -24.09 -16.24 -3.24
C ASN A 359 -23.47 -17.62 -2.96
N VAL A 360 -22.69 -18.20 -3.87
CA VAL A 360 -21.84 -19.35 -3.56
C VAL A 360 -20.48 -18.82 -3.10
N TYR A 361 -19.99 -19.30 -1.95
CA TYR A 361 -18.72 -18.86 -1.38
C TYR A 361 -17.76 -20.02 -1.26
N ARG A 362 -16.57 -19.87 -1.86
CA ARG A 362 -15.53 -20.89 -1.92
C ARG A 362 -14.35 -20.46 -1.07
N MET A 363 -13.78 -21.39 -0.31
CA MET A 363 -12.61 -21.10 0.53
C MET A 363 -11.47 -20.65 -0.36
N ALA A 364 -10.94 -19.46 -0.11
CA ALA A 364 -9.87 -18.88 -0.90
C ALA A 364 -8.53 -19.05 -0.19
N GLU A 365 -8.47 -18.66 1.09
CA GLU A 365 -7.22 -18.66 1.84
C GLU A 365 -7.45 -18.47 3.34
N VAL A 366 -6.35 -18.49 4.09
CA VAL A 366 -6.29 -18.11 5.50
C VAL A 366 -5.29 -16.99 5.71
N LEU A 367 -5.65 -16.02 6.56
CA LEU A 367 -4.86 -14.82 6.80
C LEU A 367 -4.84 -14.47 8.28
N PHE A 368 -3.64 -14.19 8.82
CA PHE A 368 -3.50 -13.69 10.18
C PHE A 368 -3.54 -12.17 10.17
N TRP A 369 -4.35 -11.59 11.05
CA TRP A 369 -4.50 -10.15 11.16
C TRP A 369 -4.71 -9.71 12.61
N GLN A 370 -4.17 -8.55 12.97
CA GLN A 370 -4.45 -7.83 14.21
C GLN A 370 -4.46 -6.35 13.85
N MET A 371 -5.27 -5.54 14.55
CA MET A 371 -5.31 -4.11 14.28
C MET A 371 -3.91 -3.49 14.44
N PRO A 372 -3.42 -2.75 13.43
CA PRO A 372 -2.14 -2.04 13.52
C PRO A 372 -2.15 -0.99 14.63
N ASP A 373 -1.01 -0.82 15.30
CA ASP A 373 -0.84 0.20 16.34
C ASP A 373 -1.20 1.63 15.84
N ALA A 374 -0.99 1.91 14.56
CA ALA A 374 -1.33 3.20 13.94
C ALA A 374 -2.85 3.45 13.91
N ASP A 375 -3.65 2.40 13.72
CA ASP A 375 -5.11 2.51 13.63
C ASP A 375 -5.78 2.53 15.02
N LEU A 376 -5.06 2.13 16.08
CA LEU A 376 -5.57 2.21 17.46
C LEU A 376 -5.91 3.65 17.87
N VAL A 377 -5.24 4.66 17.30
CA VAL A 377 -5.54 6.08 17.55
C VAL A 377 -6.95 6.42 17.05
N GLU A 378 -7.31 5.91 15.87
CA GLU A 378 -8.63 6.14 15.30
C GLU A 378 -9.71 5.32 16.03
N ALA A 379 -9.39 4.09 16.44
CA ALA A 379 -10.29 3.27 17.26
C ALA A 379 -10.55 3.90 18.65
N ARG A 380 -9.51 4.49 19.26
CA ARG A 380 -9.64 5.31 20.47
C ARG A 380 -10.60 6.47 20.28
N ALA A 381 -10.46 7.22 19.18
CA ALA A 381 -11.36 8.33 18.90
C ALA A 381 -12.84 7.87 18.80
N CYS A 382 -13.10 6.69 18.21
CA CYS A 382 -14.45 6.10 18.21
C CYS A 382 -14.95 5.78 19.63
N TYR A 383 -14.09 5.23 20.48
CA TYR A 383 -14.42 4.89 21.86
C TYR A 383 -14.72 6.14 22.69
N GLU A 384 -13.81 7.11 22.66
CA GLU A 384 -13.90 8.38 23.39
C GLU A 384 -15.10 9.21 22.93
N GLU A 385 -15.42 9.20 21.63
CA GLU A 385 -16.61 9.88 21.12
C GLU A 385 -17.91 9.21 21.61
N MET A 386 -17.97 7.87 21.62
CA MET A 386 -19.13 7.18 22.21
C MET A 386 -19.25 7.46 23.70
N GLN A 387 -18.13 7.43 24.43
CA GLN A 387 -18.06 7.77 25.85
C GLN A 387 -18.55 9.21 26.09
N ARG A 388 -18.11 10.18 25.28
CA ARG A 388 -18.55 11.58 25.36
C ARG A 388 -20.06 11.71 25.17
N ARG A 389 -20.65 10.98 24.22
CA ARG A 389 -22.11 10.97 23.99
C ARG A 389 -22.87 10.40 25.18
N VAL A 390 -22.36 9.32 25.78
CA VAL A 390 -22.96 8.76 27.01
C VAL A 390 -22.91 9.77 28.16
N HIS A 391 -21.79 10.46 28.36
CA HIS A 391 -21.67 11.52 29.37
C HIS A 391 -22.63 12.69 29.12
N ALA A 392 -22.85 13.05 27.86
CA ALA A 392 -23.78 14.11 27.47
C ALA A 392 -25.27 13.71 27.54
N GLY A 393 -25.61 12.53 28.08
CA GLY A 393 -26.99 12.06 28.15
C GLY A 393 -27.53 11.47 26.85
N HIS A 394 -26.66 11.17 25.88
CA HIS A 394 -27.01 10.78 24.52
C HIS A 394 -26.57 9.36 24.13
N ALA A 395 -26.76 8.38 25.02
CA ALA A 395 -26.43 6.98 24.76
C ALA A 395 -27.15 6.41 23.52
N GLU A 396 -28.28 6.99 23.08
CA GLU A 396 -29.01 6.61 21.87
C GLU A 396 -28.24 6.92 20.58
N ARG A 397 -27.34 7.92 20.60
CA ARG A 397 -26.61 8.40 19.42
C ARG A 397 -25.31 7.63 19.20
N SER A 398 -25.37 6.54 18.46
CA SER A 398 -24.16 5.76 18.14
C SER A 398 -23.18 6.50 17.22
N VAL A 399 -21.88 6.29 17.41
CA VAL A 399 -20.86 6.64 16.42
C VAL A 399 -21.06 5.78 15.18
N THR A 400 -21.25 6.39 14.02
CA THR A 400 -21.57 5.71 12.77
C THR A 400 -20.31 5.38 11.96
N SER A 401 -20.43 4.43 11.03
CA SER A 401 -19.34 4.07 10.11
C SER A 401 -18.94 5.17 9.12
N LYS A 402 -19.70 6.27 9.06
CA LYS A 402 -19.35 7.48 8.29
C LYS A 402 -18.48 8.45 9.09
N GLU A 403 -18.55 8.38 10.42
CA GLU A 403 -17.82 9.27 11.33
C GLU A 403 -16.42 8.74 11.67
N ASN A 404 -16.19 7.44 11.50
CA ASN A 404 -14.92 6.79 11.80
C ASN A 404 -14.65 5.65 10.81
N ARG A 405 -13.44 5.62 10.23
CA ARG A 405 -13.09 4.71 9.12
C ARG A 405 -12.94 3.27 9.60
N CYS A 406 -12.33 3.03 10.77
CA CYS A 406 -12.01 1.68 11.22
C CYS A 406 -13.13 1.05 12.06
N CYS A 407 -13.85 1.83 12.86
CA CYS A 407 -14.79 1.34 13.86
C CYS A 407 -16.13 2.07 13.84
N HIS A 408 -17.19 1.43 14.35
CA HIS A 408 -18.46 2.10 14.66
C HIS A 408 -19.18 1.42 15.83
N VAL A 409 -20.24 2.05 16.32
CA VAL A 409 -21.14 1.50 17.35
C VAL A 409 -22.50 1.21 16.70
N ARG A 410 -23.06 0.02 16.93
CA ARG A 410 -24.44 -0.28 16.53
C ARG A 410 -25.16 -1.18 17.54
N PRO A 411 -26.51 -1.19 17.55
CA PRO A 411 -27.29 -2.09 18.39
C PRO A 411 -26.92 -3.57 18.17
N HIS A 412 -26.88 -4.31 19.28
CA HIS A 412 -26.63 -5.75 19.33
C HIS A 412 -27.52 -6.45 20.38
N GLY A 413 -28.69 -5.85 20.65
CA GLY A 413 -29.77 -6.48 21.41
C GLY A 413 -30.62 -7.40 20.53
N ARG A 414 -31.31 -8.36 21.13
CA ARG A 414 -32.25 -9.25 20.41
C ARG A 414 -33.38 -8.47 19.72
N ASN A 415 -33.80 -7.37 20.34
CA ASN A 415 -34.83 -6.45 19.87
C ASN A 415 -34.65 -5.09 20.59
N LYS A 416 -35.55 -4.13 20.34
CA LYS A 416 -35.49 -2.79 20.96
C LYS A 416 -35.73 -2.78 22.48
N SER A 417 -36.33 -3.83 23.04
CA SER A 417 -36.55 -3.94 24.50
C SER A 417 -35.40 -4.64 25.23
N ASP A 418 -34.40 -5.14 24.51
CA ASP A 418 -33.18 -5.72 25.07
C ASP A 418 -32.19 -4.60 25.42
N THR A 419 -32.40 -3.98 26.58
CA THR A 419 -31.72 -2.75 27.03
C THR A 419 -30.70 -2.99 28.15
N LEU A 420 -29.89 -1.97 28.41
CA LEU A 420 -29.04 -1.82 29.59
C LEU A 420 -29.25 -0.43 30.22
N PRO A 421 -29.06 -0.30 31.54
CA PRO A 421 -29.14 0.99 32.21
C PRO A 421 -28.01 1.92 31.75
N THR A 422 -28.33 3.20 31.57
CA THR A 422 -27.37 4.28 31.33
C THR A 422 -26.90 4.88 32.66
N PRO A 423 -25.77 5.62 32.69
CA PRO A 423 -25.27 6.26 33.92
C PRO A 423 -26.23 7.31 34.52
N TYR A 424 -27.17 7.81 33.72
CA TYR A 424 -28.15 8.82 34.11
C TYR A 424 -29.57 8.24 34.28
N GLY A 425 -29.67 6.91 34.48
CA GLY A 425 -30.89 6.24 34.96
C GLY A 425 -31.89 5.81 33.88
N SER A 426 -31.69 6.19 32.62
CA SER A 426 -32.53 5.71 31.51
C SER A 426 -32.16 4.29 31.06
N GLN A 427 -33.03 3.66 30.26
CA GLN A 427 -32.75 2.38 29.59
C GLN A 427 -32.45 2.63 28.11
N GLU A 428 -31.40 2.00 27.59
CA GLU A 428 -31.04 2.10 26.17
C GLU A 428 -30.72 0.72 25.59
N THR A 429 -31.01 0.50 24.31
CA THR A 429 -30.78 -0.77 23.61
C THR A 429 -29.32 -1.20 23.75
N LYS A 430 -29.05 -2.49 23.95
CA LYS A 430 -27.67 -3.02 23.99
C LYS A 430 -26.90 -2.65 22.72
N LYS A 431 -25.68 -2.15 22.88
CA LYS A 431 -24.78 -1.78 21.78
C LYS A 431 -23.42 -2.44 21.96
N CYS A 432 -22.70 -2.61 20.86
CA CYS A 432 -21.30 -2.97 20.87
C CYS A 432 -20.53 -2.19 19.81
N PHE A 433 -19.21 -2.23 19.93
CA PHE A 433 -18.29 -1.75 18.92
C PHE A 433 -18.15 -2.78 17.78
N TRP A 434 -17.87 -2.29 16.58
CA TRP A 434 -17.70 -3.09 15.38
C TRP A 434 -16.50 -2.59 14.57
N LEU A 435 -15.76 -3.50 13.95
CA LEU A 435 -14.83 -3.14 12.88
C LEU A 435 -15.58 -3.03 11.56
N ASN A 436 -15.39 -1.92 10.86
CA ASN A 436 -16.04 -1.64 9.58
C ASN A 436 -15.63 -2.68 8.53
N ALA A 437 -16.61 -3.22 7.80
CA ALA A 437 -16.34 -4.19 6.73
C ALA A 437 -15.35 -3.65 5.69
N ARG A 438 -15.54 -2.41 5.23
CA ARG A 438 -14.65 -1.75 4.26
C ARG A 438 -13.19 -1.66 4.75
N TYR A 439 -13.01 -1.31 6.02
CA TYR A 439 -11.68 -1.26 6.66
C TYR A 439 -11.04 -2.65 6.71
N ILE A 440 -11.79 -3.67 7.12
CA ILE A 440 -11.27 -5.05 7.11
C ILE A 440 -10.92 -5.52 5.68
N GLY A 441 -11.71 -5.14 4.67
CA GLY A 441 -11.38 -5.38 3.26
C GLY A 441 -10.02 -4.80 2.88
N SER A 442 -9.80 -3.50 3.15
CA SER A 442 -8.51 -2.85 2.88
C SER A 442 -7.35 -3.47 3.65
N GLU A 443 -7.59 -3.93 4.88
CA GLU A 443 -6.57 -4.57 5.71
C GLU A 443 -6.19 -5.98 5.22
N ILE A 444 -7.16 -6.76 4.73
CA ILE A 444 -6.90 -8.05 4.07
C ILE A 444 -5.99 -7.83 2.86
N ASP A 445 -6.27 -6.82 2.04
CA ASP A 445 -5.46 -6.50 0.88
C ASP A 445 -4.06 -5.99 1.26
N ARG A 446 -3.96 -5.16 2.31
CA ARG A 446 -2.67 -4.71 2.85
C ARG A 446 -1.79 -5.87 3.30
N VAL A 447 -2.32 -6.77 4.13
CA VAL A 447 -1.55 -7.93 4.64
C VAL A 447 -1.13 -8.87 3.50
N ARG A 448 -1.94 -9.01 2.45
CA ARG A 448 -1.54 -9.78 1.25
C ARG A 448 -0.38 -9.15 0.49
N ARG A 449 -0.37 -7.82 0.36
CA ARG A 449 0.75 -7.10 -0.25
C ARG A 449 2.01 -7.26 0.59
N ASP A 450 1.92 -7.06 1.90
CA ASP A 450 3.05 -7.21 2.82
C ASP A 450 3.64 -8.63 2.78
N ALA A 451 2.78 -9.66 2.75
CA ALA A 451 3.21 -11.04 2.63
C ALA A 451 3.89 -11.34 1.29
N SER A 452 3.48 -10.68 0.20
CA SER A 452 4.15 -10.80 -1.11
C SER A 452 5.55 -10.19 -1.08
N LEU A 453 5.72 -9.05 -0.43
CA LEU A 453 7.00 -8.34 -0.32
C LEU A 453 8.00 -9.05 0.62
N ALA A 454 7.51 -9.73 1.67
CA ALA A 454 8.37 -10.45 2.61
C ALA A 454 9.05 -11.70 1.99
N VAL A 455 8.46 -12.30 0.95
CA VAL A 455 9.07 -13.41 0.19
C VAL A 455 10.25 -12.93 -0.65
N GLU A 456 10.28 -11.66 -1.04
CA GLU A 456 11.38 -11.08 -1.83
C GLU A 456 12.65 -10.79 -0.99
N TYR A 457 12.58 -10.89 0.34
CA TYR A 457 13.65 -10.44 1.26
C TYR A 457 14.33 -11.57 2.06
N ASP A 458 13.98 -12.84 1.87
CA ASP A 458 14.68 -13.96 2.51
C ASP A 458 16.09 -14.11 1.90
N GLY A 459 17.08 -13.56 2.60
CA GLY A 459 18.50 -13.50 2.25
C GLY A 459 19.24 -14.84 2.28
N SER A 460 18.66 -15.90 1.73
CA SER A 460 19.40 -17.09 1.32
C SER A 460 19.88 -16.90 -0.12
N ASN A 461 20.97 -16.14 -0.28
CA ASN A 461 21.67 -16.02 -1.56
C ASN A 461 22.45 -17.31 -1.84
N LYS A 462 21.76 -18.35 -2.29
CA LYS A 462 22.26 -19.49 -3.06
C LYS A 462 21.14 -19.94 -4.00
N ASP A 463 20.94 -19.14 -5.05
CA ASP A 463 20.57 -19.57 -6.41
C ASP A 463 20.09 -18.33 -7.16
N ARG A 464 21.06 -17.62 -7.76
CA ARG A 464 20.83 -16.44 -8.61
C ARG A 464 20.17 -16.75 -9.96
N ASP A 465 19.65 -17.96 -10.17
CA ASP A 465 19.13 -18.42 -11.46
C ASP A 465 17.64 -18.84 -11.46
N ASP A 466 16.89 -18.67 -10.36
CA ASP A 466 15.46 -19.06 -10.36
C ASP A 466 14.51 -18.02 -9.71
N VAL A 467 14.73 -16.73 -10.01
CA VAL A 467 13.64 -15.75 -9.97
C VAL A 467 12.65 -16.16 -11.05
N GLN A 468 11.69 -17.01 -10.70
CA GLN A 468 10.50 -17.22 -11.50
C GLN A 468 9.72 -15.91 -11.49
N LYS A 469 10.07 -15.05 -12.45
CA LYS A 469 9.58 -13.68 -12.63
C LYS A 469 8.06 -13.63 -12.44
N ARG A 470 7.61 -13.06 -11.32
CA ARG A 470 6.21 -12.70 -11.13
C ARG A 470 5.81 -11.73 -12.24
N MET A 471 4.74 -12.05 -12.96
CA MET A 471 4.19 -11.22 -14.03
C MET A 471 3.70 -9.87 -13.48
N ILE A 472 4.17 -8.77 -14.04
CA ILE A 472 3.77 -7.38 -13.78
C ILE A 472 2.52 -7.09 -14.62
N ARG A 473 1.39 -6.87 -13.96
CA ARG A 473 0.10 -6.56 -14.61
C ARG A 473 0.01 -5.08 -14.94
N VAL A 474 -0.24 -4.77 -16.20
CA VAL A 474 -0.20 -3.40 -16.72
C VAL A 474 -1.61 -2.90 -17.07
N ALA A 475 -1.94 -1.69 -16.61
CA ALA A 475 -3.03 -0.88 -17.15
C ALA A 475 -2.50 0.18 -18.12
N GLU A 476 -3.02 0.20 -19.34
CA GLU A 476 -2.68 1.23 -20.35
C GLU A 476 -3.81 2.26 -20.46
N LEU A 477 -3.57 3.47 -19.95
CA LEU A 477 -4.48 4.62 -20.05
C LEU A 477 -4.17 5.45 -21.29
N PHE A 478 -5.21 5.87 -22.00
CA PHE A 478 -5.05 6.61 -23.27
C PHE A 478 -4.16 5.85 -24.25
N ALA A 479 -4.46 4.56 -24.42
CA ALA A 479 -3.60 3.58 -25.09
C ALA A 479 -3.24 3.91 -26.55
N GLY A 480 -4.01 4.80 -27.19
CA GLY A 480 -3.88 5.08 -28.61
C GLY A 480 -4.01 3.80 -29.41
N VAL A 481 -2.95 3.43 -30.11
CA VAL A 481 -2.88 2.19 -30.93
C VAL A 481 -2.04 1.07 -30.29
N GLY A 482 -1.72 1.21 -28.99
CA GLY A 482 -1.02 0.22 -28.17
C GLY A 482 0.50 0.30 -28.23
N GLY A 483 1.06 1.52 -28.22
CA GLY A 483 2.51 1.70 -28.30
C GLY A 483 3.25 1.17 -27.07
N PHE A 484 2.73 1.42 -25.86
CA PHE A 484 3.33 0.88 -24.65
C PHE A 484 3.16 -0.63 -24.58
N ARG A 485 1.96 -1.14 -24.91
CA ARG A 485 1.73 -2.58 -24.97
C ARG A 485 2.70 -3.30 -25.89
N LEU A 486 2.92 -2.81 -27.10
CA LEU A 486 3.92 -3.41 -28.01
C LEU A 486 5.32 -3.43 -27.39
N GLY A 487 5.72 -2.33 -26.74
CA GLY A 487 7.00 -2.23 -26.04
C GLY A 487 7.15 -3.22 -24.89
N LEU A 488 6.07 -3.49 -24.15
CA LEU A 488 6.08 -4.31 -22.94
C LEU A 488 5.79 -5.79 -23.22
N ASP A 489 4.68 -6.09 -23.87
CA ASP A 489 4.21 -7.45 -24.21
C ASP A 489 5.02 -8.06 -25.38
N GLY A 490 5.71 -7.23 -26.18
CA GLY A 490 6.34 -7.65 -27.42
C GLY A 490 5.33 -7.86 -28.55
N TYR A 491 5.84 -8.28 -29.72
CA TYR A 491 5.00 -8.66 -30.86
C TYR A 491 5.70 -9.67 -31.76
N ARG A 492 4.91 -10.45 -32.50
CA ARG A 492 5.41 -11.36 -33.53
C ARG A 492 4.37 -11.54 -34.62
N ASN A 493 4.79 -11.44 -35.88
CA ASN A 493 3.94 -11.80 -37.02
C ASN A 493 4.62 -12.87 -37.88
N PRO A 494 4.19 -14.15 -37.79
CA PRO A 494 4.76 -15.22 -38.61
C PRO A 494 4.64 -15.00 -40.11
N ALA A 495 3.69 -14.19 -40.57
CA ALA A 495 3.49 -13.89 -41.99
C ALA A 495 4.45 -12.80 -42.52
N ILE A 496 5.18 -12.09 -41.64
CA ILE A 496 6.15 -11.05 -42.02
C ILE A 496 7.49 -11.40 -41.35
N PRO A 497 8.36 -12.15 -42.04
CA PRO A 497 9.67 -12.53 -41.51
C PRO A 497 10.46 -11.31 -41.01
N GLY A 498 11.00 -11.38 -39.79
CA GLY A 498 11.72 -10.28 -39.15
C GLY A 498 10.85 -9.23 -38.45
N PHE A 499 9.51 -9.31 -38.52
CA PHE A 499 8.60 -8.45 -37.77
C PHE A 499 8.27 -9.05 -36.41
N GLU A 500 9.26 -9.07 -35.52
CA GLU A 500 9.11 -9.52 -34.14
C GLU A 500 9.95 -8.67 -33.18
N MET A 501 9.47 -8.55 -31.96
CA MET A 501 10.15 -7.94 -30.84
C MET A 501 9.79 -8.74 -29.58
N PRO A 502 10.77 -9.23 -28.81
CA PRO A 502 10.48 -9.94 -27.57
C PRO A 502 9.82 -9.00 -26.55
N ALA A 503 9.08 -9.57 -25.60
CA ALA A 503 8.59 -8.83 -24.45
C ALA A 503 9.77 -8.20 -23.68
N ALA A 504 9.61 -6.98 -23.18
CA ALA A 504 10.66 -6.28 -22.43
C ALA A 504 10.98 -6.93 -21.08
N GLY A 505 10.18 -7.88 -20.64
CA GLY A 505 10.29 -8.53 -19.35
C GLY A 505 9.01 -9.29 -19.03
N PRO A 506 8.76 -9.57 -17.74
CA PRO A 506 7.54 -10.25 -17.31
C PRO A 506 6.37 -9.27 -17.24
N TYR A 507 6.06 -8.58 -18.34
CA TYR A 507 4.96 -7.63 -18.39
C TYR A 507 3.76 -8.26 -19.08
N GLN A 508 2.57 -8.00 -18.56
CA GLN A 508 1.31 -8.39 -19.18
C GLN A 508 0.30 -7.27 -19.09
N THR A 509 -0.12 -6.75 -20.24
CA THR A 509 -1.24 -5.80 -20.31
C THR A 509 -2.56 -6.52 -20.03
N VAL A 510 -3.18 -6.22 -18.88
CA VAL A 510 -4.43 -6.85 -18.41
C VAL A 510 -5.64 -5.94 -18.58
N TRP A 511 -5.42 -4.64 -18.78
CA TRP A 511 -6.49 -3.67 -18.94
C TRP A 511 -6.02 -2.47 -19.77
N ALA A 512 -6.88 -1.94 -20.63
CA ALA A 512 -6.57 -0.76 -21.42
C ALA A 512 -7.81 0.10 -21.62
N ASN A 513 -7.62 1.42 -21.66
CA ASN A 513 -8.65 2.40 -21.97
C ASN A 513 -8.20 3.30 -23.12
N GLN A 514 -9.07 3.49 -24.11
CA GLN A 514 -8.85 4.44 -25.19
C GLN A 514 -10.17 5.01 -25.69
N TRP A 515 -10.30 6.35 -25.65
CA TRP A 515 -11.47 7.05 -26.14
C TRP A 515 -11.11 8.35 -26.85
N GLU A 516 -11.73 8.59 -28.00
CA GLU A 516 -11.51 9.77 -28.82
C GLU A 516 -12.76 10.70 -28.82
N PRO A 517 -12.64 11.99 -28.43
CA PRO A 517 -13.75 12.92 -28.50
C PRO A 517 -14.25 13.13 -29.94
N PRO A 518 -15.57 13.23 -30.20
CA PRO A 518 -16.68 13.34 -29.23
C PRO A 518 -17.32 12.00 -28.84
N GLY A 519 -16.66 10.85 -29.03
CA GLY A 519 -17.22 9.55 -28.66
C GLY A 519 -18.15 8.90 -29.69
N THR A 520 -18.24 9.44 -30.91
CA THR A 520 -19.05 8.79 -31.96
C THR A 520 -18.37 7.54 -32.52
N PRO A 521 -19.10 6.45 -32.83
CA PRO A 521 -18.51 5.22 -33.39
C PRO A 521 -17.63 5.46 -34.64
N LYS A 522 -18.00 6.45 -35.48
CA LYS A 522 -17.22 6.83 -36.68
C LYS A 522 -15.89 7.56 -36.39
N ARG A 523 -15.55 7.80 -35.12
CA ARG A 523 -14.36 8.55 -34.69
C ARG A 523 -13.63 7.87 -33.52
N GLN A 524 -13.51 6.54 -33.56
CA GLN A 524 -12.74 5.73 -32.60
C GLN A 524 -11.64 4.91 -33.30
N PHE A 525 -10.87 5.56 -34.18
CA PHE A 525 -9.89 4.89 -35.02
C PHE A 525 -8.75 4.24 -34.21
N ALA A 526 -8.33 4.87 -33.11
CA ALA A 526 -7.25 4.39 -32.27
C ALA A 526 -7.67 3.12 -31.54
N ALA A 527 -8.83 3.14 -30.89
CA ALA A 527 -9.39 1.97 -30.22
C ALA A 527 -9.71 0.84 -31.20
N GLU A 528 -10.21 1.16 -32.39
CA GLU A 528 -10.44 0.18 -33.45
C GLU A 528 -9.13 -0.49 -33.91
N CYS A 529 -8.06 0.28 -34.12
CA CYS A 529 -6.75 -0.28 -34.43
C CYS A 529 -6.21 -1.15 -33.29
N TYR A 530 -6.44 -0.74 -32.04
CA TYR A 530 -6.04 -1.50 -30.87
C TYR A 530 -6.78 -2.85 -30.82
N ARG A 531 -8.12 -2.84 -30.97
CA ARG A 531 -8.97 -4.03 -31.02
C ARG A 531 -8.57 -5.00 -32.14
N ILE A 532 -8.33 -4.49 -33.34
CA ILE A 532 -7.89 -5.31 -34.49
C ILE A 532 -6.56 -6.02 -34.18
N ARG A 533 -5.64 -5.34 -33.47
CA ARG A 533 -4.30 -5.88 -33.17
C ARG A 533 -4.30 -6.87 -32.01
N PHE A 534 -5.06 -6.59 -30.96
CA PHE A 534 -4.96 -7.32 -29.70
C PHE A 534 -6.20 -8.15 -29.36
N GLY A 535 -7.19 -8.19 -30.26
CA GLY A 535 -8.41 -8.98 -30.13
C GLY A 535 -9.60 -8.20 -29.57
N GLU A 536 -10.78 -8.81 -29.69
CA GLU A 536 -12.00 -8.30 -29.07
C GLU A 536 -11.89 -8.23 -27.55
N GLY A 537 -12.50 -7.20 -26.95
CA GLY A 537 -12.44 -6.97 -25.50
C GLY A 537 -11.08 -6.49 -24.96
N SER A 538 -10.09 -6.27 -25.83
CA SER A 538 -8.74 -5.84 -25.40
C SER A 538 -8.64 -4.39 -24.93
N VAL A 539 -9.65 -3.56 -25.19
CA VAL A 539 -9.67 -2.14 -24.83
C VAL A 539 -11.08 -1.67 -24.48
N VAL A 540 -11.19 -0.89 -23.39
CA VAL A 540 -12.41 -0.19 -23.01
C VAL A 540 -12.51 1.10 -23.83
N ASN A 541 -13.45 1.13 -24.78
CA ASN A 541 -13.69 2.30 -25.64
C ASN A 541 -14.73 3.26 -25.04
N GLN A 542 -14.43 3.82 -23.87
CA GLN A 542 -15.31 4.75 -23.16
C GLN A 542 -14.51 5.88 -22.51
N ASP A 543 -15.16 7.01 -22.28
CA ASP A 543 -14.56 8.13 -21.56
C ASP A 543 -14.10 7.65 -20.17
N ILE A 544 -12.82 7.82 -19.86
CA ILE A 544 -12.23 7.35 -18.61
C ILE A 544 -12.93 7.92 -17.39
N ASN A 545 -13.48 9.13 -17.48
CA ASN A 545 -14.21 9.74 -16.36
C ASN A 545 -15.48 8.94 -16.03
N GLN A 546 -16.22 8.50 -17.07
CA GLN A 546 -17.41 7.66 -16.92
C GLN A 546 -17.04 6.27 -16.43
N VAL A 547 -15.97 5.68 -16.96
CA VAL A 547 -15.46 4.38 -16.51
C VAL A 547 -15.13 4.41 -15.01
N LEU A 548 -14.45 5.46 -14.54
CA LEU A 548 -14.11 5.60 -13.13
C LEU A 548 -15.35 5.86 -12.24
N ASP A 549 -16.33 6.61 -12.73
CA ASP A 549 -17.62 6.78 -12.03
C ASP A 549 -18.35 5.44 -11.89
N GLU A 550 -18.46 4.67 -12.98
CA GLU A 550 -19.07 3.34 -12.97
C GLU A 550 -18.33 2.36 -12.05
N TYR A 551 -17.00 2.44 -11.99
CA TYR A 551 -16.19 1.61 -11.10
C TYR A 551 -16.44 1.95 -9.63
N GLU A 552 -16.41 3.24 -9.25
CA GLU A 552 -16.67 3.68 -7.88
C GLU A 552 -18.12 3.39 -7.43
N GLU A 553 -19.08 3.40 -8.38
CA GLU A 553 -20.47 2.97 -8.16
C GLU A 553 -20.64 1.44 -8.13
N GLY A 554 -19.61 0.67 -8.46
CA GLY A 554 -19.65 -0.80 -8.50
C GLY A 554 -20.41 -1.40 -9.68
N ARG A 555 -20.63 -0.63 -10.76
CA ARG A 555 -21.27 -1.09 -12.00
C ARG A 555 -20.31 -1.84 -12.93
N ILE A 556 -19.03 -1.51 -12.87
CA ILE A 556 -17.96 -2.20 -13.59
C ILE A 556 -16.82 -2.56 -12.63
N ASP A 557 -15.98 -3.51 -13.05
CA ASP A 557 -14.76 -3.87 -12.35
C ASP A 557 -13.53 -3.47 -13.18
N ILE A 558 -12.49 -2.97 -12.51
CA ILE A 558 -11.18 -2.66 -13.08
C ILE A 558 -10.17 -3.53 -12.33
N PRO A 559 -9.45 -4.44 -13.02
CA PRO A 559 -8.56 -5.38 -12.37
C PRO A 559 -7.43 -4.66 -11.62
N ASP A 560 -6.87 -5.34 -10.62
CA ASP A 560 -5.67 -4.85 -9.95
C ASP A 560 -4.48 -4.86 -10.89
N VAL A 561 -3.68 -3.80 -10.80
CA VAL A 561 -2.53 -3.57 -11.68
C VAL A 561 -1.32 -3.17 -10.86
N ASP A 562 -0.16 -3.64 -11.31
CA ASP A 562 1.13 -3.39 -10.68
C ASP A 562 1.84 -2.18 -11.34
N MET A 563 1.49 -1.90 -12.60
CA MET A 563 2.02 -0.79 -13.39
C MET A 563 0.93 -0.05 -14.17
N VAL A 564 1.01 1.28 -14.21
CA VAL A 564 0.19 2.11 -15.10
C VAL A 564 1.07 2.77 -16.16
N VAL A 565 0.65 2.68 -17.42
CA VAL A 565 1.31 3.37 -18.53
C VAL A 565 0.32 4.24 -19.29
N GLY A 566 0.77 5.33 -19.92
CA GLY A 566 -0.14 6.14 -20.71
C GLY A 566 0.43 7.42 -21.32
N GLY A 567 -0.21 7.86 -22.40
CA GLY A 567 0.13 9.09 -23.12
C GLY A 567 -1.05 10.05 -23.19
N PHE A 568 -1.09 11.04 -22.30
CA PHE A 568 -2.23 11.97 -22.16
C PHE A 568 -1.94 13.32 -22.84
N PRO A 569 -2.95 14.03 -23.37
CA PRO A 569 -2.74 15.29 -24.05
C PRO A 569 -2.28 16.40 -23.09
N CYS A 570 -1.38 17.26 -23.59
CA CYS A 570 -0.90 18.45 -22.88
C CYS A 570 -2.00 19.52 -22.83
N GLN A 571 -2.61 19.69 -21.65
CA GLN A 571 -3.67 20.67 -21.36
C GLN A 571 -3.24 21.56 -20.18
N ASP A 572 -3.97 22.65 -19.93
CA ASP A 572 -3.74 23.51 -18.76
C ASP A 572 -4.35 22.83 -17.51
N TYR A 573 -3.50 22.46 -16.54
CA TYR A 573 -3.90 21.67 -15.36
C TYR A 573 -4.29 22.58 -14.19
N SER A 574 -5.48 23.18 -14.30
CA SER A 574 -6.05 24.01 -13.24
C SER A 574 -6.74 23.18 -12.14
N VAL A 575 -6.64 23.64 -10.90
CA VAL A 575 -7.16 23.01 -9.67
C VAL A 575 -8.27 23.85 -9.05
N ALA A 576 -9.29 23.24 -8.44
CA ALA A 576 -10.31 23.92 -7.63
C ALA A 576 -10.44 23.29 -6.23
N LYS A 577 -10.60 24.12 -5.19
CA LYS A 577 -11.03 23.70 -3.85
C LYS A 577 -12.56 23.84 -3.73
N PRO A 578 -13.32 22.78 -3.41
CA PRO A 578 -14.75 22.89 -3.14
C PRO A 578 -15.05 23.72 -1.89
N LEU A 579 -16.06 24.59 -1.94
CA LEU A 579 -16.47 25.46 -0.81
C LEU A 579 -17.07 24.70 0.39
N SER A 580 -17.39 23.40 0.25
CA SER A 580 -18.05 22.61 1.30
C SER A 580 -17.12 21.71 2.13
N GLN A 581 -15.83 21.58 1.79
CA GLN A 581 -14.91 20.66 2.48
C GLN A 581 -13.45 21.13 2.39
N ALA A 582 -12.79 21.35 3.54
CA ALA A 582 -11.34 21.50 3.65
C ALA A 582 -10.59 20.15 3.48
N SER A 583 -11.17 19.20 2.73
CA SER A 583 -10.74 17.79 2.66
C SER A 583 -10.92 17.18 1.27
N GLY A 584 -10.50 17.89 0.22
CA GLY A 584 -10.35 17.33 -1.13
C GLY A 584 -9.97 18.34 -2.20
N ILE A 585 -9.06 17.95 -3.10
CA ILE A 585 -8.67 18.73 -4.28
C ILE A 585 -9.41 18.16 -5.49
N GLU A 586 -10.17 18.98 -6.21
CA GLU A 586 -10.85 18.56 -7.44
C GLU A 586 -10.26 19.32 -8.64
N GLY A 587 -9.81 18.58 -9.64
CA GLY A 587 -9.35 19.16 -10.89
C GLY A 587 -10.48 19.72 -11.75
N LYS A 588 -10.14 20.58 -12.71
CA LYS A 588 -11.12 21.00 -13.72
C LYS A 588 -11.67 19.78 -14.48
N LYS A 589 -13.00 19.59 -14.44
CA LYS A 589 -13.68 18.54 -15.22
C LYS A 589 -13.28 18.57 -16.70
N GLY A 590 -12.94 17.39 -17.24
CA GLY A 590 -12.50 17.21 -18.63
C GLY A 590 -11.00 17.42 -18.87
N VAL A 591 -10.21 17.58 -17.81
CA VAL A 591 -8.73 17.59 -17.89
C VAL A 591 -8.19 16.21 -17.50
N LEU A 592 -7.64 15.50 -18.47
CA LEU A 592 -7.35 14.06 -18.40
C LEU A 592 -6.28 13.65 -17.37
N TRP A 593 -5.41 14.59 -16.95
CA TRP A 593 -4.48 14.34 -15.84
C TRP A 593 -5.20 13.95 -14.55
N TRP A 594 -6.35 14.56 -14.26
CA TRP A 594 -7.09 14.28 -13.04
C TRP A 594 -7.71 12.89 -13.04
N ASP A 595 -8.04 12.36 -14.21
CA ASP A 595 -8.48 10.98 -14.35
C ASP A 595 -7.32 10.00 -14.10
N ILE A 596 -6.09 10.33 -14.53
CA ILE A 596 -4.88 9.56 -14.14
C ILE A 596 -4.69 9.62 -12.63
N TYR A 597 -4.70 10.82 -12.03
CA TYR A 597 -4.52 10.99 -10.59
C TYR A 597 -5.59 10.21 -9.79
N ARG A 598 -6.85 10.27 -10.23
CA ARG A 598 -7.96 9.49 -9.65
C ARG A 598 -7.71 7.99 -9.81
N PHE A 599 -7.29 7.52 -10.97
CA PHE A 599 -6.96 6.11 -11.21
C PHE A 599 -5.83 5.63 -10.30
N LEU A 600 -4.75 6.42 -10.17
CA LEU A 600 -3.61 6.10 -9.29
C LEU A 600 -4.04 6.01 -7.82
N ARG A 601 -4.94 6.90 -7.37
CA ARG A 601 -5.51 6.84 -6.01
C ARG A 601 -6.39 5.61 -5.78
N LEU A 602 -7.13 5.17 -6.81
CA LEU A 602 -8.04 4.02 -6.71
C LEU A 602 -7.30 2.68 -6.79
N LYS A 603 -6.30 2.57 -7.65
CA LYS A 603 -5.61 1.31 -7.95
C LYS A 603 -4.25 1.16 -7.27
N GLU A 604 -3.67 2.25 -6.77
CA GLU A 604 -2.38 2.31 -6.07
C GLU A 604 -1.27 1.45 -6.70
N PRO A 605 -1.01 1.55 -8.03
CA PRO A 605 0.01 0.74 -8.69
C PRO A 605 1.42 1.05 -8.15
N ARG A 606 2.31 0.05 -8.10
CA ARG A 606 3.69 0.29 -7.65
C ARG A 606 4.46 1.16 -8.64
N LEU A 607 4.24 0.95 -9.93
CA LEU A 607 5.00 1.58 -11.01
C LEU A 607 4.11 2.44 -11.91
N VAL A 608 4.63 3.56 -12.39
CA VAL A 608 3.95 4.40 -13.39
C VAL A 608 4.97 4.83 -14.44
N LEU A 609 4.60 4.74 -15.73
CA LEU A 609 5.40 5.27 -16.84
C LEU A 609 4.51 6.06 -17.80
N LEU A 610 4.68 7.38 -17.82
CA LEU A 610 3.88 8.28 -18.66
C LEU A 610 4.74 8.92 -19.76
N GLU A 611 4.10 9.21 -20.90
CA GLU A 611 4.67 9.99 -21.99
C GLU A 611 3.90 11.30 -22.19
N ASN A 612 4.62 12.40 -22.38
CA ASN A 612 4.04 13.66 -22.82
C ASN A 612 5.00 14.48 -23.70
N VAL A 613 4.50 15.54 -24.35
CA VAL A 613 5.33 16.48 -25.12
C VAL A 613 6.34 17.22 -24.23
N ASP A 614 7.51 17.53 -24.78
CA ASP A 614 8.59 18.22 -24.08
C ASP A 614 8.21 19.59 -23.52
N ARG A 615 7.21 20.25 -24.14
CA ARG A 615 6.65 21.52 -23.66
C ARG A 615 6.01 21.41 -22.27
N LEU A 616 5.65 20.20 -21.81
CA LEU A 616 5.05 19.99 -20.48
C LEU A 616 5.88 20.65 -19.37
N LEU A 617 7.20 20.50 -19.43
CA LEU A 617 8.14 21.07 -18.44
C LEU A 617 8.10 22.60 -18.36
N LYS A 618 7.55 23.28 -19.38
CA LYS A 618 7.48 24.75 -19.49
C LYS A 618 6.06 25.29 -19.39
N SER A 619 5.07 24.43 -19.19
CA SER A 619 3.64 24.77 -19.20
C SER A 619 3.17 25.32 -17.84
N PRO A 620 2.14 26.19 -17.82
CA PRO A 620 1.55 26.91 -18.95
C PRO A 620 2.42 28.09 -19.41
N ALA A 621 2.06 28.68 -20.55
CA ALA A 621 2.84 29.78 -21.12
C ALA A 621 2.90 31.05 -20.24
N LYS A 622 1.88 31.24 -19.39
CA LYS A 622 1.73 32.41 -18.51
C LYS A 622 2.41 32.25 -17.15
N GLN A 623 2.77 31.02 -16.75
CA GLN A 623 3.34 30.70 -15.44
C GLN A 623 4.28 29.50 -15.61
N ARG A 624 5.58 29.74 -15.78
CA ARG A 624 6.50 28.72 -16.29
C ARG A 624 6.69 27.57 -15.30
N GLY A 625 6.43 26.34 -15.76
CA GLY A 625 6.70 25.10 -15.02
C GLY A 625 5.59 24.66 -14.06
N ARG A 626 4.58 25.50 -13.80
CA ARG A 626 3.49 25.18 -12.86
C ARG A 626 2.77 23.87 -13.17
N ASP A 627 2.45 23.60 -14.43
CA ASP A 627 1.71 22.39 -14.82
C ASP A 627 2.46 21.11 -14.47
N PHE A 628 3.78 21.11 -14.70
CA PHE A 628 4.62 19.97 -14.35
C PHE A 628 4.83 19.87 -12.84
N ALA A 629 4.97 21.00 -12.15
CA ALA A 629 5.03 21.03 -10.69
C ALA A 629 3.77 20.43 -10.04
N VAL A 630 2.58 20.75 -10.55
CA VAL A 630 1.31 20.17 -10.08
C VAL A 630 1.29 18.65 -10.27
N ILE A 631 1.79 18.14 -11.41
CA ILE A 631 1.94 16.69 -11.65
C ILE A 631 2.86 16.05 -10.60
N LEU A 632 4.01 16.66 -10.32
CA LEU A 632 4.96 16.16 -9.33
C LEU A 632 4.40 16.23 -7.90
N SER A 633 3.69 17.29 -7.54
CA SER A 633 2.99 17.42 -6.26
C SER A 633 1.93 16.33 -6.09
N CYS A 634 1.17 16.02 -7.14
CA CYS A 634 0.22 14.90 -7.14
C CYS A 634 0.91 13.56 -6.89
N PHE A 635 2.02 13.28 -7.57
CA PHE A 635 2.83 12.08 -7.33
C PHE A 635 3.36 12.02 -5.89
N ALA A 636 3.94 13.11 -5.40
CA ALA A 636 4.45 13.21 -4.03
C ALA A 636 3.34 12.99 -2.99
N SER A 637 2.14 13.54 -3.21
CA SER A 637 0.98 13.37 -2.33
C SER A 637 0.49 11.92 -2.23
N LEU A 638 0.80 11.09 -3.24
CA LEU A 638 0.47 9.67 -3.28
C LEU A 638 1.65 8.77 -2.88
N GLY A 639 2.79 9.35 -2.47
CA GLY A 639 3.98 8.62 -2.04
C GLY A 639 4.87 8.12 -3.18
N TYR A 640 4.81 8.71 -4.37
CA TYR A 640 5.69 8.34 -5.48
C TYR A 640 6.97 9.20 -5.49
N ALA A 641 8.11 8.53 -5.69
CA ALA A 641 9.33 9.14 -6.19
C ALA A 641 9.30 9.15 -7.73
N VAL A 642 9.87 10.16 -8.38
CA VAL A 642 9.74 10.39 -9.82
C VAL A 642 11.09 10.66 -10.47
N GLU A 643 11.37 10.01 -11.59
CA GLU A 643 12.38 10.40 -12.56
C GLU A 643 11.69 10.94 -13.83
N TRP A 644 12.25 11.96 -14.45
CA TRP A 644 11.79 12.37 -15.78
C TRP A 644 12.93 12.64 -16.74
N ARG A 645 12.63 12.49 -18.02
CA ARG A 645 13.59 12.73 -19.08
C ARG A 645 12.96 13.12 -20.40
N VAL A 646 13.53 14.12 -21.06
CA VAL A 646 13.21 14.44 -22.45
C VAL A 646 14.11 13.60 -23.35
N VAL A 647 13.48 12.69 -24.09
CA VAL A 647 14.13 11.73 -24.99
C VAL A 647 13.74 12.08 -26.41
N ASN A 648 14.72 12.17 -27.31
CA ASN A 648 14.49 12.19 -28.75
C ASN A 648 15.00 10.87 -29.32
N ALA A 649 14.10 10.08 -29.91
CA ALA A 649 14.46 8.74 -30.41
C ALA A 649 15.66 8.75 -31.38
N ALA A 650 15.76 9.78 -32.23
CA ALA A 650 16.88 9.96 -33.15
C ALA A 650 18.25 10.13 -32.46
N ASP A 651 18.29 10.62 -31.22
CA ASP A 651 19.54 10.75 -30.46
C ASP A 651 20.05 9.38 -29.98
N TYR A 652 19.22 8.33 -30.10
CA TYR A 652 19.51 6.93 -29.74
C TYR A 652 19.43 6.00 -30.96
N GLY A 653 19.72 6.53 -32.14
CA GLY A 653 19.86 5.75 -33.36
C GLY A 653 18.57 5.43 -34.13
N PHE A 654 17.39 5.85 -33.67
CA PHE A 654 16.14 5.58 -34.38
C PHE A 654 15.89 6.50 -35.59
N PRO A 655 15.19 6.05 -36.64
CA PRO A 655 14.98 6.79 -37.88
C PRO A 655 13.93 7.91 -37.79
N GLN A 656 13.56 8.32 -36.58
CA GLN A 656 12.53 9.34 -36.33
C GLN A 656 12.93 10.32 -35.23
N LYS A 657 12.84 11.62 -35.54
CA LYS A 657 12.91 12.72 -34.55
C LYS A 657 11.58 12.79 -33.80
N ARG A 658 11.54 12.13 -32.65
CA ARG A 658 10.37 12.05 -31.77
C ARG A 658 10.80 12.43 -30.36
N ARG A 659 10.71 13.73 -30.05
CA ARG A 659 11.08 14.30 -28.75
C ARG A 659 9.91 14.26 -27.76
N ARG A 660 10.07 13.63 -26.60
CA ARG A 660 9.05 13.53 -25.53
C ARG A 660 9.65 13.50 -24.14
N THR A 661 8.87 14.00 -23.19
CA THR A 661 9.09 13.80 -21.76
C THR A 661 8.52 12.45 -21.35
N TYR A 662 9.38 11.56 -20.89
CA TYR A 662 9.00 10.38 -20.15
C TYR A 662 9.05 10.68 -18.65
N ILE A 663 8.07 10.16 -17.91
CA ILE A 663 7.95 10.32 -16.46
C ILE A 663 7.82 8.92 -15.89
N TYR A 664 8.83 8.48 -15.15
CA TYR A 664 8.78 7.24 -14.38
C TYR A 664 8.49 7.60 -12.93
N ALA A 665 7.51 6.92 -12.33
CA ALA A 665 7.19 7.08 -10.92
C ALA A 665 7.15 5.72 -10.23
N GLU A 666 7.71 5.66 -9.04
CA GLU A 666 7.74 4.46 -8.20
C GLU A 666 7.20 4.80 -6.81
N LYS A 667 6.23 4.03 -6.35
CA LYS A 667 5.72 4.13 -4.97
C LYS A 667 6.71 3.40 -4.07
N THR A 668 7.58 4.16 -3.42
CA THR A 668 8.67 3.64 -2.60
C THR A 668 8.93 4.53 -1.39
N ASP A 669 9.18 3.86 -0.26
CA ASP A 669 9.63 4.49 0.98
C ASP A 669 11.18 4.53 1.08
N GLU A 670 11.89 3.94 0.10
CA GLU A 670 13.35 4.01 -0.01
C GLU A 670 13.79 5.44 -0.32
N ALA A 671 14.68 6.00 0.48
CA ALA A 671 15.19 7.35 0.27
C ALA A 671 16.16 7.38 -0.93
N TRP A 672 15.80 8.14 -1.96
CA TRP A 672 16.63 8.32 -3.16
C TRP A 672 17.68 9.40 -2.92
N ASN A 673 18.93 9.09 -3.28
CA ASN A 673 19.90 10.14 -3.58
C ASN A 673 19.57 10.73 -4.96
N LEU A 674 18.87 11.85 -4.98
CA LEU A 674 18.35 12.48 -6.20
C LEU A 674 19.46 12.91 -7.18
N GLU A 675 20.66 13.23 -6.71
CA GLU A 675 21.78 13.59 -7.57
C GLU A 675 22.40 12.35 -8.22
N ASN A 676 22.53 11.24 -7.50
CA ASN A 676 23.00 9.99 -8.08
C ASN A 676 21.98 9.44 -9.08
N ARG A 677 20.68 9.50 -8.74
CA ARG A 677 19.58 9.03 -9.59
C ARG A 677 19.55 9.66 -10.97
N LEU A 678 20.07 10.86 -11.12
CA LEU A 678 20.24 11.49 -12.41
C LEU A 678 21.17 10.70 -13.35
N GLY A 679 22.21 10.06 -12.83
CA GLY A 679 23.21 9.30 -13.60
C GLY A 679 23.00 7.78 -13.62
N ASP A 680 22.48 7.21 -12.53
CA ASP A 680 22.31 5.75 -12.35
C ASP A 680 20.85 5.32 -12.18
N GLY A 681 19.91 6.24 -12.41
CA GLY A 681 18.47 5.99 -12.38
C GLY A 681 17.98 5.06 -13.49
N VAL A 682 16.72 4.64 -13.38
CA VAL A 682 16.04 3.77 -14.36
C VAL A 682 16.14 4.38 -15.77
N MET A 683 15.93 5.70 -15.88
CA MET A 683 16.01 6.42 -17.14
C MET A 683 17.43 6.47 -17.71
N SER A 684 18.46 6.55 -16.86
CA SER A 684 19.85 6.68 -17.28
C SER A 684 20.51 5.34 -17.58
N GLU A 685 20.07 4.27 -16.93
CA GLU A 685 20.40 2.89 -17.32
C GLU A 685 19.81 2.55 -18.70
N ALA A 686 18.51 2.84 -18.91
CA ALA A 686 17.84 2.54 -20.17
C ALA A 686 18.32 3.43 -21.33
N LEU A 687 18.62 4.69 -21.06
CA LEU A 687 19.03 5.69 -22.04
C LEU A 687 20.27 6.43 -21.51
N PRO A 688 21.50 6.01 -21.84
CA PRO A 688 22.70 6.63 -21.27
C PRO A 688 22.87 8.13 -21.61
N VAL A 689 23.58 8.85 -20.75
CA VAL A 689 23.98 10.27 -20.90
C VAL A 689 25.48 10.46 -20.82
N MET A 690 25.93 11.63 -21.27
CA MET A 690 27.26 12.15 -20.97
C MET A 690 27.33 12.58 -19.50
N ASP A 691 28.48 12.31 -18.87
CA ASP A 691 28.78 12.77 -17.51
C ASP A 691 29.07 14.29 -17.49
N GLY A 692 29.20 14.87 -16.28
CA GLY A 692 29.59 16.28 -16.11
C GLY A 692 28.44 17.29 -16.21
N TYR A 693 27.20 16.86 -15.98
CA TYR A 693 26.05 17.75 -15.89
C TYR A 693 26.02 18.50 -14.54
N ALA A 694 25.43 19.70 -14.54
CA ALA A 694 25.28 20.53 -13.34
C ALA A 694 23.84 20.48 -12.83
N PRO A 695 23.55 19.73 -11.75
CA PRO A 695 22.22 19.70 -11.16
C PRO A 695 21.85 21.00 -10.45
N SER A 696 20.58 21.36 -10.53
CA SER A 696 19.96 22.44 -9.77
C SER A 696 18.90 21.85 -8.85
N ARG A 697 18.85 22.31 -7.59
CA ARG A 697 17.96 21.80 -6.56
C ARG A 697 16.90 22.84 -6.18
N PHE A 698 15.64 22.41 -6.05
CA PHE A 698 14.52 23.24 -5.62
C PHE A 698 13.37 22.37 -5.10
N GLU A 699 12.29 22.98 -4.62
CA GLU A 699 11.15 22.27 -4.04
C GLU A 699 9.83 22.63 -4.73
N VAL A 700 8.88 21.71 -4.68
CA VAL A 700 7.47 21.93 -5.03
C VAL A 700 6.59 21.69 -3.80
N PRO A 701 5.54 22.49 -3.57
CA PRO A 701 4.60 22.24 -2.48
C PRO A 701 3.97 20.85 -2.58
N LEU A 702 3.76 20.19 -1.45
CA LEU A 702 3.13 18.86 -1.41
C LEU A 702 1.63 18.90 -1.67
N ASP A 703 0.96 20.02 -1.38
CA ASP A 703 -0.44 20.26 -1.75
C ASP A 703 -0.50 20.72 -3.22
N PRO A 704 -1.09 19.94 -4.15
CA PRO A 704 -1.24 20.32 -5.56
C PRO A 704 -1.99 21.65 -5.78
N TYR A 705 -2.92 22.03 -4.89
CA TYR A 705 -3.61 23.31 -4.97
C TYR A 705 -2.68 24.47 -4.62
N GLU A 706 -1.93 24.36 -3.52
CA GLU A 706 -0.91 25.36 -3.16
C GLU A 706 0.13 25.51 -4.27
N CYS A 707 0.57 24.38 -4.83
CA CYS A 707 1.47 24.34 -5.98
C CYS A 707 0.88 25.06 -7.21
N SER A 708 -0.40 24.84 -7.51
CA SER A 708 -1.09 25.49 -8.64
C SER A 708 -1.16 27.01 -8.49
N GLU A 709 -1.43 27.49 -7.29
CA GLU A 709 -1.58 28.93 -7.03
C GLU A 709 -0.22 29.66 -7.01
N HIS A 710 0.83 29.03 -6.49
CA HIS A 710 2.07 29.75 -6.17
C HIS A 710 3.28 29.37 -7.03
N PHE A 711 3.40 28.13 -7.51
CA PHE A 711 4.62 27.69 -8.18
C PHE A 711 4.79 28.38 -9.55
N GLY A 712 5.96 28.97 -9.80
CA GLY A 712 6.28 29.57 -11.09
C GLY A 712 5.70 30.96 -11.32
N LEU A 713 5.11 31.60 -10.30
CA LEU A 713 4.75 33.01 -10.34
C LEU A 713 6.00 33.88 -10.53
N GLY A 714 5.97 34.80 -11.51
CA GLY A 714 7.08 35.71 -11.79
C GLY A 714 8.30 35.09 -12.48
N LEU A 715 8.36 33.75 -12.64
CA LEU A 715 9.49 33.10 -13.30
C LEU A 715 9.51 33.40 -14.81
N LYS A 716 10.67 33.87 -15.30
CA LYS A 716 10.91 34.09 -16.73
C LYS A 716 11.13 32.78 -17.49
N ALA A 717 11.67 31.75 -16.82
CA ALA A 717 11.95 30.43 -17.37
C ALA A 717 11.55 29.34 -16.37
N SER A 718 11.26 28.13 -16.87
CA SER A 718 10.97 26.99 -16.00
C SER A 718 12.25 26.48 -15.34
N PRO A 719 12.22 26.12 -14.04
CA PRO A 719 13.36 25.48 -13.38
C PRO A 719 13.53 24.02 -13.80
N PHE A 720 12.53 23.40 -14.41
CA PHE A 720 12.59 22.03 -14.92
C PHE A 720 13.40 21.96 -16.23
N LEU A 721 14.55 21.29 -16.16
CA LEU A 721 15.42 20.99 -17.30
C LEU A 721 15.06 19.63 -17.90
N ASN A 722 15.83 19.18 -18.90
CA ASN A 722 15.48 18.01 -19.70
C ASN A 722 15.66 16.67 -18.98
N ALA A 723 16.23 16.66 -17.77
CA ALA A 723 16.23 15.52 -16.86
C ALA A 723 16.05 15.98 -15.41
N GLY A 724 15.52 15.08 -14.57
CA GLY A 724 15.43 15.33 -13.13
C GLY A 724 14.87 14.16 -12.34
N ALA A 725 15.00 14.28 -11.03
CA ALA A 725 14.49 13.35 -10.03
C ALA A 725 13.79 14.12 -8.91
N MET A 726 12.74 13.54 -8.33
CA MET A 726 11.94 14.11 -7.25
C MET A 726 11.56 13.05 -6.23
N GLN A 727 11.66 13.39 -4.94
CA GLN A 727 11.05 12.61 -3.87
C GLN A 727 10.56 13.54 -2.76
N ALA A 728 9.35 13.30 -2.27
CA ALA A 728 8.72 14.09 -1.20
C ALA A 728 8.77 15.61 -1.47
N GLY A 729 8.54 16.04 -2.71
CA GLY A 729 8.51 17.45 -3.11
C GLY A 729 9.90 18.08 -3.33
N VAL A 730 10.98 17.39 -2.98
CA VAL A 730 12.36 17.85 -3.22
C VAL A 730 12.81 17.41 -4.59
N ILE A 731 13.40 18.34 -5.36
CA ILE A 731 13.71 18.15 -6.78
C ILE A 731 15.18 18.44 -7.07
N VAL A 732 15.76 17.60 -7.91
CA VAL A 732 17.02 17.89 -8.62
C VAL A 732 16.76 17.83 -10.12
N SER A 733 17.20 18.84 -10.87
CA SER A 733 17.07 18.89 -12.33
C SER A 733 18.35 19.38 -13.00
N ALA A 734 18.73 18.73 -14.09
CA ALA A 734 19.96 19.02 -14.83
C ALA A 734 19.71 19.05 -16.34
N LYS A 735 20.56 19.79 -17.06
CA LYS A 735 20.66 19.67 -18.51
C LYS A 735 21.59 18.51 -18.84
N MET A 736 21.09 17.50 -19.52
CA MET A 736 21.85 16.32 -19.91
C MET A 736 21.89 16.12 -21.41
N GLU A 737 22.98 15.52 -21.90
CA GLU A 737 23.17 15.18 -23.30
C GLU A 737 23.20 13.65 -23.49
N PRO A 738 22.54 13.14 -24.53
CA PRO A 738 22.46 11.70 -24.79
C PRO A 738 23.85 11.11 -25.10
N ARG A 739 24.12 9.90 -24.60
CA ARG A 739 25.31 9.12 -24.95
C ARG A 739 24.90 7.87 -25.71
N TYR A 740 25.13 7.86 -27.02
CA TYR A 740 24.85 6.72 -27.89
C TYR A 740 25.99 6.47 -28.86
N GLY A 741 26.63 5.30 -28.74
CA GLY A 741 27.74 4.87 -29.58
C GLY A 741 27.37 3.88 -30.68
N GLY A 742 26.07 3.59 -30.87
CA GLY A 742 25.58 2.65 -31.88
C GLY A 742 25.38 3.28 -33.26
N SER A 743 24.80 2.50 -34.17
CA SER A 743 24.47 2.96 -35.53
C SER A 743 23.23 3.87 -35.55
N TYR A 744 23.24 4.86 -36.43
CA TYR A 744 22.10 5.75 -36.63
C TYR A 744 21.32 5.34 -37.86
N ALA A 745 20.04 5.03 -37.66
CA ALA A 745 19.11 4.83 -38.75
C ALA A 745 18.56 6.17 -39.29
N THR A 746 18.29 6.16 -40.56
CA THR A 746 17.77 7.27 -41.36
C THR A 746 16.41 6.89 -41.93
N LEU A 747 15.70 7.86 -42.52
CA LEU A 747 14.44 7.59 -43.18
C LEU A 747 14.58 6.52 -44.29
N SER A 748 15.70 6.49 -45.03
CA SER A 748 15.92 5.48 -46.07
C SER A 748 15.95 4.05 -45.53
N ASP A 749 16.37 3.83 -44.30
CA ASP A 749 16.49 2.47 -43.72
C ASP A 749 15.14 1.82 -43.43
N VAL A 750 14.06 2.60 -43.40
CA VAL A 750 12.68 2.13 -43.17
C VAL A 750 11.75 2.38 -44.36
N MET A 751 12.31 2.75 -45.51
CA MET A 751 11.54 2.94 -46.73
C MET A 751 11.30 1.61 -47.44
N VAL A 752 10.09 1.47 -47.98
CA VAL A 752 9.75 0.38 -48.90
C VAL A 752 10.31 0.73 -50.29
N SER A 753 10.75 -0.28 -51.05
CA SER A 753 11.28 -0.07 -52.40
C SER A 753 10.22 0.55 -53.34
N ASP A 754 10.65 1.42 -54.28
CA ASP A 754 9.74 2.07 -55.23
C ASP A 754 8.87 1.06 -56.01
N GLY A 755 9.42 -0.13 -56.30
CA GLY A 755 8.73 -1.19 -57.05
C GLY A 755 7.56 -1.83 -56.29
N ASP A 756 7.61 -1.81 -54.96
CA ASP A 756 6.59 -2.42 -54.11
C ASP A 756 5.49 -1.42 -53.70
N VAL A 757 5.62 -0.14 -54.09
CA VAL A 757 4.64 0.92 -53.78
C VAL A 757 3.53 0.91 -54.84
N PRO A 758 2.26 0.58 -54.48
CA PRO A 758 1.18 0.51 -55.46
C PRO A 758 0.92 1.86 -56.15
N LYS A 759 0.55 1.85 -57.43
CA LYS A 759 0.31 3.08 -58.24
C LYS A 759 -0.58 4.12 -57.55
N SER A 760 -1.58 3.69 -56.79
CA SER A 760 -2.50 4.58 -56.05
C SER A 760 -1.85 5.49 -54.98
N PHE A 761 -0.59 5.21 -54.63
CA PHE A 761 0.19 5.98 -53.66
C PHE A 761 1.12 7.00 -54.32
N TRP A 762 1.30 6.92 -55.63
CA TRP A 762 2.05 7.91 -56.39
C TRP A 762 1.17 9.12 -56.67
N VAL A 763 1.75 10.31 -56.61
CA VAL A 763 1.05 11.56 -56.92
C VAL A 763 1.65 12.12 -58.20
N GLU A 764 0.77 12.38 -59.16
CA GLU A 764 1.14 12.97 -60.45
C GLU A 764 1.58 14.43 -60.30
N GLU A 765 2.47 14.86 -61.17
CA GLU A 765 2.94 16.25 -61.25
C GLU A 765 1.77 17.17 -61.65
N GLY A 766 1.63 18.33 -60.99
CA GLY A 766 0.54 19.28 -61.22
C GLY A 766 0.11 20.07 -59.98
N GLU A 767 -1.06 20.71 -60.03
CA GLU A 767 -1.55 21.69 -59.03
C GLU A 767 -1.46 21.23 -57.56
N LYS A 768 -1.59 19.93 -57.29
CA LYS A 768 -1.50 19.38 -55.93
C LYS A 768 -0.09 19.51 -55.35
N LEU A 769 0.93 19.22 -56.16
CA LEU A 769 2.33 19.28 -55.74
C LEU A 769 2.78 20.73 -55.54
N ASP A 770 2.33 21.65 -56.40
CA ASP A 770 2.63 23.09 -56.29
C ASP A 770 2.02 23.70 -55.03
N ARG A 771 0.78 23.31 -54.70
CA ARG A 771 0.16 23.66 -53.42
C ARG A 771 0.98 23.18 -52.24
N TRP A 772 1.53 21.97 -52.30
CA TRP A 772 2.35 21.43 -51.20
C TRP A 772 3.68 22.18 -51.08
N ARG A 773 4.34 22.49 -52.20
CA ARG A 773 5.55 23.35 -52.20
C ARG A 773 5.26 24.70 -51.56
N TYR A 774 4.12 25.32 -51.88
CA TYR A 774 3.70 26.58 -51.24
C TYR A 774 3.41 26.40 -49.73
N TYR A 775 2.65 25.38 -49.32
CA TYR A 775 2.34 25.16 -47.91
C TYR A 775 3.57 24.79 -47.07
N LYS A 776 4.60 24.19 -47.68
CA LYS A 776 5.86 23.79 -47.03
C LYS A 776 6.95 24.84 -47.15
N GLY A 777 6.85 25.77 -48.10
CA GLY A 777 7.77 26.89 -48.24
C GLY A 777 7.65 27.91 -47.11
N ALA A 778 8.65 28.79 -47.01
CA ALA A 778 8.59 29.92 -46.09
C ALA A 778 7.50 30.90 -46.52
N LYS A 779 6.77 31.45 -45.55
CA LYS A 779 5.70 32.43 -45.76
C LYS A 779 5.99 33.69 -44.96
N ASN A 780 5.72 34.83 -45.56
CA ASN A 780 5.72 36.14 -44.89
C ASN A 780 4.61 36.97 -45.53
N GLU A 781 3.42 36.89 -44.94
CA GLU A 781 2.17 37.38 -45.53
C GLU A 781 1.35 38.15 -44.50
N ARG A 782 0.76 39.28 -44.88
CA ARG A 782 -0.25 39.93 -44.04
C ARG A 782 -1.53 39.09 -44.00
N ARG A 783 -2.04 38.82 -42.80
CA ARG A 783 -3.30 38.10 -42.56
C ARG A 783 -4.22 38.89 -41.66
N VAL A 784 -5.52 38.74 -41.88
CA VAL A 784 -6.55 39.33 -41.03
C VAL A 784 -7.16 38.23 -40.17
N ASN A 785 -7.18 38.43 -38.85
CA ASN A 785 -7.93 37.54 -37.98
C ASN A 785 -9.43 37.69 -38.29
N ARG A 786 -10.04 36.66 -38.89
CA ARG A 786 -11.45 36.68 -39.32
C ARG A 786 -12.46 36.92 -38.18
N THR A 787 -12.06 36.75 -36.92
CA THR A 787 -12.93 36.92 -35.76
C THR A 787 -12.76 38.29 -35.11
N THR A 788 -11.54 38.85 -35.11
CA THR A 788 -11.24 40.12 -34.43
C THR A 788 -10.96 41.28 -35.38
N GLY A 789 -10.85 41.04 -36.69
CA GLY A 789 -10.52 42.05 -37.70
C GLY A 789 -9.07 42.54 -37.69
N HIS A 790 -8.26 42.09 -36.73
CA HIS A 790 -6.88 42.55 -36.55
C HIS A 790 -5.95 42.04 -37.65
N GLU A 791 -5.24 42.95 -38.34
CA GLU A 791 -4.18 42.62 -39.27
C GLU A 791 -2.90 42.23 -38.53
N TYR A 792 -2.30 41.11 -38.89
CA TYR A 792 -1.02 40.68 -38.35
C TYR A 792 -0.15 40.12 -39.47
N ASN A 793 1.16 40.29 -39.34
CA ASN A 793 2.09 39.68 -40.27
C ASN A 793 2.30 38.21 -39.88
N TYR A 794 1.94 37.29 -40.77
CA TYR A 794 2.11 35.85 -40.58
C TYR A 794 3.43 35.42 -41.21
N THR A 795 4.37 35.06 -40.35
CA THR A 795 5.65 34.47 -40.74
C THR A 795 5.69 32.99 -40.37
N GLU A 796 6.06 32.14 -41.30
CA GLU A 796 6.26 30.70 -41.11
C GLU A 796 7.55 30.28 -41.83
N GLY A 797 8.42 29.53 -41.16
CA GLY A 797 9.66 29.03 -41.77
C GLY A 797 9.40 27.91 -42.78
N ALA A 798 10.32 27.72 -43.73
CA ALA A 798 10.25 26.60 -44.66
C ALA A 798 10.45 25.26 -43.93
N VAL A 799 9.67 24.26 -44.31
CA VAL A 799 9.82 22.86 -43.92
C VAL A 799 10.44 22.12 -45.09
N PRO A 800 11.46 21.26 -44.87
CA PRO A 800 12.00 20.43 -45.93
C PRO A 800 10.89 19.68 -46.68
N PHE A 801 10.89 19.82 -48.00
CA PHE A 801 9.96 19.13 -48.89
C PHE A 801 10.68 18.85 -50.20
N PRO A 802 10.94 17.58 -50.55
CA PRO A 802 10.69 16.36 -49.76
C PRO A 802 11.37 16.30 -48.38
N ASP A 803 10.88 15.39 -47.52
CA ASP A 803 11.62 15.04 -46.30
C ASP A 803 12.96 14.36 -46.68
N PRO A 804 14.09 14.77 -46.10
CA PRO A 804 15.40 14.23 -46.44
C PRO A 804 15.56 12.76 -46.02
N ILE A 805 15.85 11.89 -46.99
CA ILE A 805 15.95 10.43 -46.79
C ILE A 805 17.18 10.01 -45.97
N ASN A 806 18.26 10.78 -46.06
CA ASN A 806 19.55 10.54 -45.39
C ASN A 806 19.60 11.08 -43.95
N SER A 807 18.44 11.36 -43.34
CA SER A 807 18.36 11.83 -41.98
C SER A 807 17.13 11.24 -41.28
N PRO A 808 17.11 11.23 -39.93
CA PRO A 808 15.93 10.79 -39.20
C PRO A 808 14.70 11.64 -39.56
N SER A 809 13.60 10.97 -39.86
CA SER A 809 12.34 11.58 -40.27
C SER A 809 11.81 12.55 -39.21
N ARG A 810 11.21 13.66 -39.64
CA ARG A 810 10.56 14.60 -38.71
C ARG A 810 9.20 14.06 -38.26
N THR A 811 8.73 14.49 -37.09
CA THR A 811 7.34 14.24 -36.67
C THR A 811 6.39 15.09 -37.54
N ILE A 812 5.49 14.44 -38.28
CA ILE A 812 4.48 15.13 -39.11
C ILE A 812 3.34 15.65 -38.22
N LEU A 813 2.99 16.94 -38.35
CA LEU A 813 1.83 17.52 -37.66
C LEU A 813 0.55 17.30 -38.49
N THR A 814 -0.55 16.90 -37.84
CA THR A 814 -1.86 16.66 -38.49
C THR A 814 -2.46 17.90 -39.17
N SER A 815 -1.89 19.10 -38.91
CA SER A 815 -2.22 20.36 -39.57
C SER A 815 -1.60 20.55 -40.95
N GLU A 816 -0.60 19.74 -41.31
CA GLU A 816 0.13 19.85 -42.57
C GLU A 816 -0.61 19.18 -43.75
N GLY A 817 -1.69 18.45 -43.47
CA GLY A 817 -2.61 17.96 -44.50
C GLY A 817 -3.58 19.06 -44.91
N GLY A 818 -3.41 19.59 -46.13
CA GLY A 818 -4.50 20.30 -46.82
C GLY A 818 -5.79 19.47 -46.84
N GLY A 819 -6.93 20.13 -47.06
CA GLY A 819 -8.27 19.54 -46.96
C GLY A 819 -8.36 18.08 -47.45
N ARG A 820 -8.65 17.18 -46.50
CA ARG A 820 -8.68 15.71 -46.55
C ARG A 820 -7.31 15.04 -46.75
N PRO A 821 -6.81 14.28 -45.76
CA PRO A 821 -5.76 13.30 -46.02
C PRO A 821 -6.40 12.08 -46.70
N PRO A 822 -5.99 11.67 -47.91
CA PRO A 822 -6.14 10.27 -48.27
C PRO A 822 -5.16 9.53 -47.36
N GLY A 823 -5.67 8.65 -46.49
CA GLY A 823 -4.82 7.88 -45.59
C GLY A 823 -4.02 6.84 -46.36
N ARG A 824 -2.99 7.23 -47.12
CA ARG A 824 -2.18 6.33 -47.95
C ARG A 824 -0.74 6.89 -48.16
N LEU A 825 0.26 6.05 -47.85
CA LEU A 825 1.73 6.14 -47.93
C LEU A 825 2.30 6.67 -49.28
N MET A 826 2.72 7.93 -49.44
CA MET A 826 3.06 8.48 -50.78
C MET A 826 4.57 8.49 -51.12
N SER A 827 4.91 8.15 -52.37
CA SER A 827 6.25 8.30 -53.01
C SER A 827 6.14 9.11 -54.32
N PHE A 828 7.19 9.86 -54.69
CA PHE A 828 7.28 10.71 -55.90
C PHE A 828 8.64 10.54 -56.61
N LYS A 829 8.68 10.66 -57.95
CA LYS A 829 9.90 10.87 -58.78
C LYS A 829 9.55 11.73 -60.01
N PRO A 830 10.51 12.48 -60.62
CA PRO A 830 11.91 12.09 -60.78
C PRO A 830 12.96 13.05 -60.19
N ARG A 831 14.06 12.45 -59.69
CA ARG A 831 15.36 12.99 -59.23
C ARG A 831 15.58 13.55 -57.82
N THR A 832 14.58 13.66 -56.95
CA THR A 832 14.82 13.76 -55.48
C THR A 832 13.64 13.18 -54.72
N ALA A 833 13.84 12.09 -53.99
CA ALA A 833 12.78 11.29 -53.36
C ALA A 833 12.09 12.02 -52.19
N ALA A 834 10.76 12.01 -52.18
CA ALA A 834 9.89 12.38 -51.06
C ALA A 834 9.24 11.14 -50.46
N SER A 835 9.41 10.93 -49.16
CA SER A 835 8.87 9.74 -48.48
C SER A 835 8.15 10.19 -47.22
N ALA A 836 6.82 10.05 -47.19
CA ALA A 836 6.04 10.22 -45.97
C ALA A 836 5.85 8.85 -45.29
N VAL A 837 6.72 8.51 -44.33
CA VAL A 837 6.49 7.35 -43.45
C VAL A 837 5.54 7.77 -42.33
N TRP A 838 4.29 7.31 -42.40
CA TRP A 838 3.38 7.32 -41.26
C TRP A 838 3.71 6.12 -40.37
N CYS A 839 4.55 6.33 -39.35
CA CYS A 839 4.59 5.39 -38.25
C CYS A 839 3.28 5.54 -37.46
N ARG A 840 2.42 4.51 -37.45
CA ARG A 840 1.23 4.46 -36.59
C ARG A 840 1.68 4.31 -35.12
N THR A 841 2.20 5.37 -34.54
CA THR A 841 2.45 5.49 -33.10
C THR A 841 1.64 6.66 -32.56
N SER A 842 0.73 6.34 -31.63
CA SER A 842 -0.12 7.23 -30.80
C SER A 842 -0.50 8.59 -31.42
N SER A 843 -1.54 8.57 -32.25
CA SER A 843 -2.25 9.79 -32.66
C SER A 843 -3.23 10.26 -31.58
N THR A 844 -2.74 10.80 -30.47
CA THR A 844 -3.59 11.50 -29.50
C THR A 844 -3.87 12.90 -30.04
N SER A 845 -5.04 13.09 -30.67
CA SER A 845 -5.38 14.33 -31.37
C SER A 845 -5.56 15.51 -30.39
N CYS A 846 -4.71 16.54 -30.53
CA CYS A 846 -4.90 17.85 -29.88
C CYS A 846 -5.91 18.76 -30.62
N ARG A 847 -6.73 18.23 -31.54
CA ARG A 847 -7.69 19.05 -32.34
C ARG A 847 -9.14 19.02 -31.84
N GLY A 848 -9.47 18.25 -30.80
CA GLY A 848 -10.83 18.14 -30.27
C GLY A 848 -11.27 19.20 -29.25
N PHE A 849 -10.35 19.82 -28.50
CA PHE A 849 -10.71 20.54 -27.26
C PHE A 849 -11.02 22.04 -27.40
N ARG A 850 -11.03 22.63 -28.61
CA ARG A 850 -11.31 24.07 -28.80
C ARG A 850 -12.78 24.43 -29.13
N LYS A 851 -13.71 23.47 -29.17
CA LYS A 851 -15.12 23.75 -29.56
C LYS A 851 -16.22 23.05 -28.74
N ALA A 852 -15.96 22.68 -27.49
CA ALA A 852 -17.01 22.28 -26.54
C ALA A 852 -17.07 23.30 -25.40
N GLY A 853 -17.78 24.39 -25.63
CA GLY A 853 -17.90 25.52 -24.72
C GLY A 853 -19.10 26.40 -25.06
N ARG A 854 -20.27 25.78 -25.26
CA ARG A 854 -21.57 26.44 -25.15
C ARG A 854 -22.48 25.51 -24.36
N ILE A 855 -22.55 25.76 -23.06
CA ILE A 855 -23.63 25.27 -22.21
C ILE A 855 -24.78 26.26 -22.40
N PRO A 856 -25.96 25.84 -22.88
CA PRO A 856 -27.19 26.63 -22.77
C PRO A 856 -27.65 26.57 -21.31
N GLY A 857 -27.80 27.72 -20.66
CA GLY A 857 -28.42 27.80 -19.32
C GLY A 857 -27.48 28.25 -18.21
N CYS A 858 -26.97 29.47 -18.31
CA CYS A 858 -26.61 30.24 -17.11
C CYS A 858 -26.93 31.70 -17.38
N ARG A 859 -28.17 32.12 -17.05
CA ARG A 859 -28.54 33.54 -17.07
C ARG A 859 -27.75 34.24 -15.97
N ARG A 860 -26.90 35.19 -16.37
CA ARG A 860 -26.44 36.27 -15.50
C ARG A 860 -27.67 36.95 -14.90
N ARG A 861 -27.77 37.02 -13.58
CA ARG A 861 -28.54 38.06 -12.89
C ARG A 861 -27.63 38.77 -11.90
N THR A 862 -27.28 39.98 -12.31
CA THR A 862 -26.77 41.09 -11.51
C THR A 862 -27.71 41.37 -10.34
N GLY A 863 -27.17 41.62 -9.15
CA GLY A 863 -27.95 42.10 -8.02
C GLY A 863 -28.43 43.54 -8.23
N ARG A 864 -29.66 43.82 -7.77
CA ARG A 864 -30.06 45.02 -7.02
C ARG A 864 -31.51 44.88 -6.53
N SER A 865 -31.67 45.24 -5.26
CA SER A 865 -32.80 45.93 -4.62
C SER A 865 -34.20 45.28 -4.54
N ALA A 866 -34.64 45.09 -3.29
CA ALA A 866 -35.77 45.81 -2.67
C ALA A 866 -37.24 45.34 -2.93
N TRP A 867 -37.90 45.01 -1.80
CA TRP A 867 -39.32 45.19 -1.44
C TRP A 867 -40.37 44.08 -1.69
N GLU A 868 -40.93 43.64 -0.55
CA GLU A 868 -42.34 43.42 -0.21
C GLU A 868 -43.33 42.55 -1.04
N THR A 869 -43.90 41.59 -0.31
CA THR A 869 -45.33 41.17 -0.23
C THR A 869 -46.02 40.33 -1.33
N ARG A 870 -46.64 39.25 -0.80
CA ARG A 870 -48.00 38.73 -1.02
C ARG A 870 -48.36 37.89 -2.28
N SER A 871 -48.74 36.65 -1.96
CA SER A 871 -49.99 35.92 -2.32
C SER A 871 -50.32 35.47 -3.75
N SER A 872 -50.67 34.17 -3.78
CA SER A 872 -51.83 33.54 -4.45
C SER A 872 -51.84 33.26 -5.96
N SER A 873 -52.01 31.96 -6.23
CA SER A 873 -53.01 31.31 -7.09
C SER A 873 -52.88 31.31 -8.63
N ALA A 874 -52.96 30.07 -9.12
CA ALA A 874 -53.84 29.59 -10.20
C ALA A 874 -53.38 29.68 -11.68
N SER A 875 -53.19 28.47 -12.21
CA SER A 875 -53.81 27.89 -13.42
C SER A 875 -53.54 28.43 -14.83
N SER A 876 -53.27 27.44 -15.69
CA SER A 876 -53.81 27.21 -17.03
C SER A 876 -52.93 27.51 -18.26
N THR A 877 -52.63 26.39 -18.95
CA THR A 877 -52.72 26.12 -20.40
C THR A 877 -51.86 26.89 -21.40
N GLY A 878 -51.17 26.10 -22.24
CA GLY A 878 -50.45 26.49 -23.45
C GLY A 878 -49.46 25.42 -23.84
#